data_AF-A0A817P8U4-F1
#
_entry.id   AF-A0A817P8U4-F1
#
_cell.length_a   1.000
_cell.length_b   1.000
_cell.length_c   1.000
_cell.angle_alpha   90.00
_cell.angle_beta   90.00
_cell.angle_gamma   90.00
#
_symmetry.space_group_name_H-M   'P 1'
#
loop_
_entity.id
_entity.type
_entity.pdbx_description
1 polymer ?
#
loop_
_entity_poly.entity_id
_entity_poly.type
_entity_poly.pdbx_seq_one_letter_code
_entity_poly.pdbx_strand_id
1 'polypeptide(L)'
;MKTIDKMNSFRFGLTTVLSVVTILATIINCGYSISTPNKEDFFTINITMNNYETKQEDEYGYLQYKLPDEELLIVGYLPLINMNSVHHILSFACVQPSSDKPYWTGGNACNGQQMIIHDWARNAPLLTLPEDVGIAVGSNTPYKYIVVSIHYLPILKNDNSGIQLIMTRKSRKYHAGIVLGGTSDIYLKPKTHTIRTPFSCQYSGPPISIFAVHVHTHQWGRVNSLYRVRDGEISQIVKSNPQWSQAFYPLPSAVEIRNNDYMVGQCVYDNDDDRVIKVGRTHNDEMCNVYAMYSYEPPKTSSGESKRDSPPIRICWGNGARKMASLIPPESDIPLLKPANIDGIRNDRQAHTEHTMNSFKTNLYKNVQDWPDIKSLPIQFGEIGGIALNNANNELIVFHRGSRKWESEHFNQYRFRHEDYGPIEDDVLIHIDTHTGETKFRWGANKFFMPHGLTIDHEGNYWLTDITMHQVFMFKPNDLNQPALVIGEMFQSGSGQNKFCRPADVAVMINGDFFVADGRIIKFNRKGEYITEWGSSMTGKLDSDGFPLPNEWNIVHSIALNEDAQLLCGADRIFLNVANNGDTDSSSDLGGWIYRRKGFMKLEQHSDGENEPLDNHVADDSNNNSDDETITITTKQQATTFNNKKDSITSETDDDL
;
A
#
# COMPACT_ATOMS: atom_id res chain seq x y z
N MET A 1 -34.17 -24.29 -59.84
CA MET A 1 -35.65 -24.47 -59.70
C MET A 1 -35.89 -25.54 -58.64
N LYS A 2 -36.54 -25.13 -57.54
CA LYS A 2 -37.31 -25.87 -56.51
C LYS A 2 -36.85 -27.28 -56.06
N THR A 3 -36.37 -27.48 -54.81
CA THR A 3 -37.06 -27.69 -53.49
C THR A 3 -37.73 -29.06 -53.26
N ILE A 4 -37.55 -29.57 -52.01
CA ILE A 4 -38.52 -30.31 -51.15
C ILE A 4 -38.74 -31.79 -51.50
N ASP A 5 -38.94 -32.76 -50.59
CA ASP A 5 -38.75 -32.95 -49.15
C ASP A 5 -38.94 -34.45 -48.85
N LYS A 6 -38.48 -34.82 -47.65
CA LYS A 6 -38.87 -35.93 -46.76
C LYS A 6 -40.21 -36.66 -47.01
N MET A 7 -40.24 -37.96 -46.69
CA MET A 7 -41.05 -38.55 -45.58
C MET A 7 -40.82 -40.08 -45.49
N ASN A 8 -40.21 -40.55 -44.41
CA ASN A 8 -40.82 -41.29 -43.29
C ASN A 8 -41.41 -42.68 -43.61
N SER A 9 -40.75 -43.76 -43.15
CA SER A 9 -41.12 -44.49 -41.90
C SER A 9 -40.81 -46.01 -41.92
N PHE A 10 -40.18 -46.47 -40.82
CA PHE A 10 -40.37 -47.72 -40.06
C PHE A 10 -40.25 -49.08 -40.83
N ARG A 11 -39.48 -50.10 -40.41
CA ARG A 11 -39.34 -50.68 -39.05
C ARG A 11 -38.35 -51.88 -39.04
N PHE A 12 -37.86 -52.24 -37.83
CA PHE A 12 -37.11 -53.46 -37.41
C PHE A 12 -35.60 -53.50 -37.74
N GLY A 13 -34.67 -53.77 -36.82
CA GLY A 13 -34.66 -54.13 -35.39
C GLY A 13 -33.21 -54.53 -35.06
N LEU A 14 -32.51 -53.82 -34.18
CA LEU A 14 -32.32 -54.17 -32.76
C LEU A 14 -31.47 -55.44 -32.53
N THR A 15 -30.13 -55.34 -32.59
CA THR A 15 -29.22 -56.30 -31.90
C THR A 15 -27.77 -55.82 -31.68
N THR A 16 -27.49 -54.52 -31.69
CA THR A 16 -26.09 -54.01 -31.56
C THR A 16 -25.97 -52.66 -30.85
N VAL A 17 -26.78 -52.40 -29.81
CA VAL A 17 -26.64 -51.16 -28.99
C VAL A 17 -26.80 -51.43 -27.49
N LEU A 18 -26.43 -52.61 -26.98
CA LEU A 18 -26.51 -52.91 -25.54
C LEU A 18 -25.16 -53.14 -24.83
N SER A 19 -24.03 -52.91 -25.49
CA SER A 19 -22.70 -53.09 -24.86
C SER A 19 -21.82 -51.83 -24.85
N VAL A 20 -22.32 -50.70 -25.35
CA VAL A 20 -21.60 -49.40 -25.34
C VAL A 20 -22.21 -48.41 -24.34
N VAL A 21 -23.42 -48.65 -23.84
CA VAL A 21 -24.09 -47.76 -22.87
C VAL A 21 -23.72 -48.07 -21.41
N THR A 22 -23.15 -49.25 -21.13
CA THR A 22 -22.74 -49.63 -19.75
C THR A 22 -21.33 -49.22 -19.36
N ILE A 23 -20.46 -48.82 -20.31
CA ILE A 23 -19.09 -48.32 -19.99
C ILE A 23 -19.05 -46.79 -19.85
N LEU A 24 -20.02 -46.05 -20.40
CA LEU A 24 -20.18 -44.62 -20.11
C LEU A 24 -20.96 -44.33 -18.82
N ALA A 25 -21.61 -45.33 -18.20
CA ALA A 25 -22.37 -45.15 -16.96
C ALA A 25 -21.58 -45.45 -15.67
N THR A 26 -20.35 -45.97 -15.75
CA THR A 26 -19.49 -46.26 -14.57
C THR A 26 -18.37 -45.26 -14.33
N ILE A 27 -18.25 -44.20 -15.14
CA ILE A 27 -17.34 -43.06 -14.85
C ILE A 27 -18.11 -41.85 -14.27
N ILE A 28 -19.45 -41.92 -14.20
CA ILE A 28 -20.29 -40.81 -13.68
C ILE A 28 -20.56 -40.93 -12.16
N ASN A 29 -19.97 -41.90 -11.45
CA ASN A 29 -20.25 -42.09 -10.01
C ASN A 29 -19.03 -42.15 -9.07
N CYS A 30 -17.87 -41.62 -9.50
CA CYS A 30 -16.93 -41.05 -8.55
C CYS A 30 -17.24 -39.57 -8.44
N GLY A 31 -18.11 -39.23 -7.50
CA GLY A 31 -18.27 -37.86 -7.01
C GLY A 31 -16.97 -37.40 -6.36
N TYR A 32 -15.98 -37.03 -7.17
CA TYR A 32 -15.15 -35.89 -6.81
C TYR A 32 -16.09 -34.69 -6.87
N SER A 33 -16.60 -34.29 -5.71
CA SER A 33 -17.00 -32.91 -5.51
C SER A 33 -15.78 -32.05 -5.82
N ILE A 34 -15.62 -31.65 -7.08
CA ILE A 34 -14.90 -30.44 -7.39
C ILE A 34 -15.76 -29.37 -6.75
N SER A 35 -15.48 -29.06 -5.48
CA SER A 35 -15.97 -27.85 -4.88
C SER A 35 -15.47 -26.74 -5.79
N THR A 36 -16.36 -26.16 -6.57
CA THR A 36 -16.15 -24.79 -7.04
C THR A 36 -15.72 -24.02 -5.80
N PRO A 37 -14.62 -23.25 -5.83
CA PRO A 37 -14.24 -22.43 -4.69
C PRO A 37 -15.48 -21.62 -4.34
N ASN A 38 -16.02 -21.83 -3.13
CA ASN A 38 -17.23 -21.18 -2.64
C ASN A 38 -17.05 -19.69 -2.91
N LYS A 39 -17.72 -19.17 -3.94
CA LYS A 39 -17.54 -17.79 -4.40
C LYS A 39 -17.88 -16.92 -3.21
N GLU A 40 -16.87 -16.27 -2.62
CA GLU A 40 -17.07 -15.42 -1.45
C GLU A 40 -18.09 -14.34 -1.82
N ASP A 41 -19.19 -14.27 -1.07
CA ASP A 41 -20.20 -13.23 -1.26
C ASP A 41 -19.77 -11.99 -0.48
N PHE A 42 -18.99 -11.14 -1.16
CA PHE A 42 -18.58 -9.83 -0.68
C PHE A 42 -19.46 -8.74 -1.25
N PHE A 43 -19.80 -7.77 -0.41
CA PHE A 43 -20.45 -6.52 -0.82
C PHE A 43 -19.86 -5.35 -0.03
N THR A 44 -20.10 -4.13 -0.50
CA THR A 44 -19.51 -2.92 0.09
C THR A 44 -20.58 -1.98 0.63
N ILE A 45 -20.26 -1.28 1.72
CA ILE A 45 -21.06 -0.18 2.26
C ILE A 45 -20.20 1.08 2.26
N ASN A 46 -20.63 2.11 1.53
CA ASN A 46 -19.95 3.41 1.51
C ASN A 46 -20.57 4.32 2.58
N ILE A 47 -19.72 4.88 3.43
CA ILE A 47 -20.09 5.80 4.50
C ILE A 47 -19.25 7.07 4.28
N THR A 48 -19.79 8.00 3.50
CA THR A 48 -19.12 9.23 3.08
C THR A 48 -19.92 10.46 3.46
N MET A 49 -19.20 11.55 3.74
CA MET A 49 -19.80 12.88 3.82
C MET A 49 -20.47 13.24 2.48
N ASN A 50 -21.45 14.14 2.52
CA ASN A 50 -22.13 14.62 1.33
C ASN A 50 -22.09 16.15 1.29
N ASN A 51 -21.21 16.70 0.45
CA ASN A 51 -20.93 18.13 0.32
C ASN A 51 -20.72 18.81 1.68
N TYR A 52 -19.86 18.21 2.51
CA TYR A 52 -19.60 18.71 3.85
C TYR A 52 -18.71 19.97 3.82
N GLU A 53 -19.06 20.94 4.66
CA GLU A 53 -18.34 22.20 4.83
C GLU A 53 -17.86 22.29 6.28
N THR A 54 -16.54 22.35 6.47
CA THR A 54 -15.95 22.60 7.79
C THR A 54 -16.07 24.08 8.13
N LYS A 55 -16.41 24.42 9.37
CA LYS A 55 -16.62 25.81 9.80
C LYS A 55 -15.38 26.47 10.39
N GLN A 56 -14.42 25.65 10.80
CA GLN A 56 -13.17 26.08 11.41
C GLN A 56 -12.04 25.12 11.02
N GLU A 57 -10.80 25.57 11.20
CA GLU A 57 -9.63 24.70 11.17
C GLU A 57 -9.68 23.70 12.34
N ASP A 58 -9.00 22.56 12.19
CA ASP A 58 -8.91 21.49 13.22
C ASP A 58 -10.31 20.99 13.66
N GLU A 59 -11.18 20.72 12.69
CA GLU A 59 -12.57 20.32 12.93
C GLU A 59 -12.75 18.79 12.87
N TYR A 60 -13.49 18.25 13.85
CA TYR A 60 -13.93 16.85 13.85
C TYR A 60 -15.39 16.76 13.39
N GLY A 61 -15.58 16.20 12.20
CA GLY A 61 -16.89 15.84 11.66
C GLY A 61 -17.22 14.38 11.98
N TYR A 62 -18.46 14.11 12.37
CA TYR A 62 -18.96 12.76 12.63
C TYR A 62 -20.10 12.44 11.69
N LEU A 63 -20.09 11.25 11.10
CA LEU A 63 -21.10 10.73 10.19
C LEU A 63 -21.60 9.39 10.73
N GLN A 64 -22.92 9.18 10.74
CA GLN A 64 -23.51 7.91 11.15
C GLN A 64 -24.07 7.11 9.98
N TYR A 65 -24.06 5.79 10.13
CA TYR A 65 -24.72 4.84 9.26
C TYR A 65 -25.45 3.80 10.09
N LYS A 66 -26.77 3.67 9.90
CA LYS A 66 -27.57 2.61 10.54
C LYS A 66 -27.40 1.32 9.75
N LEU A 67 -26.93 0.28 10.42
CA LEU A 67 -26.78 -1.03 9.80
C LEU A 67 -28.16 -1.65 9.50
N PRO A 68 -28.29 -2.45 8.43
CA PRO A 68 -29.52 -3.20 8.17
C PRO A 68 -29.79 -4.20 9.31
N ASP A 69 -31.06 -4.60 9.46
CA ASP A 69 -31.52 -5.56 10.47
C ASP A 69 -31.15 -7.01 10.11
N GLU A 70 -29.92 -7.22 9.63
CA GLU A 70 -29.30 -8.52 9.36
C GLU A 70 -27.93 -8.59 10.03
N GLU A 71 -27.41 -9.81 10.15
CA GLU A 71 -26.14 -10.09 10.80
C GLU A 71 -25.02 -10.05 9.77
N LEU A 72 -24.03 -9.18 9.99
CA LEU A 72 -23.00 -8.86 9.01
C LEU A 72 -21.60 -8.97 9.62
N LEU A 73 -20.62 -9.29 8.78
CA LEU A 73 -19.21 -9.30 9.15
C LEU A 73 -18.45 -8.27 8.34
N ILE A 74 -17.77 -7.35 9.02
CA ILE A 74 -16.78 -6.47 8.39
C ILE A 74 -15.48 -7.26 8.24
N VAL A 75 -14.95 -7.33 7.03
CA VAL A 75 -13.74 -8.10 6.68
C VAL A 75 -12.64 -7.22 6.08
N GLY A 76 -12.92 -5.94 5.85
CA GLY A 76 -11.93 -4.99 5.36
C GLY A 76 -12.48 -3.58 5.28
N TYR A 77 -11.57 -2.65 5.03
CA TYR A 77 -11.81 -1.21 5.00
C TYR A 77 -11.03 -0.59 3.85
N LEU A 78 -11.60 0.41 3.20
CA LEU A 78 -10.93 1.25 2.22
C LEU A 78 -11.21 2.72 2.56
N PRO A 79 -10.19 3.56 2.80
CA PRO A 79 -10.39 4.99 2.99
C PRO A 79 -10.81 5.62 1.65
N LEU A 80 -11.89 6.41 1.66
CA LEU A 80 -12.34 7.22 0.53
C LEU A 80 -12.05 8.68 0.87
N ILE A 81 -10.88 9.18 0.53
CA ILE A 81 -10.36 10.43 1.12
C ILE A 81 -9.86 11.42 0.09
N ASN A 82 -10.06 12.71 0.39
CA ASN A 82 -9.29 13.78 -0.20
C ASN A 82 -8.00 13.97 0.61
N MET A 83 -6.87 13.53 0.06
CA MET A 83 -5.56 13.54 0.72
C MET A 83 -5.08 14.93 1.14
N ASN A 84 -5.59 15.99 0.50
CA ASN A 84 -5.19 17.36 0.80
C ASN A 84 -5.89 17.92 2.05
N SER A 85 -6.97 17.28 2.52
CA SER A 85 -7.84 17.85 3.55
C SER A 85 -7.99 16.98 4.81
N VAL A 86 -8.03 15.66 4.66
CA VAL A 86 -8.21 14.74 5.78
C VAL A 86 -6.87 14.44 6.45
N HIS A 87 -6.83 14.56 7.77
CA HIS A 87 -5.65 14.24 8.58
C HIS A 87 -5.71 12.80 9.13
N HIS A 88 -6.86 12.39 9.67
CA HIS A 88 -7.13 11.01 10.06
C HIS A 88 -8.64 10.72 10.11
N ILE A 89 -8.98 9.44 10.14
CA ILE A 89 -10.35 8.91 10.26
C ILE A 89 -10.38 7.86 11.37
N LEU A 90 -11.38 7.92 12.24
CA LEU A 90 -11.68 6.87 13.21
C LEU A 90 -13.07 6.32 12.92
N SER A 91 -13.25 5.01 13.06
CA SER A 91 -14.52 4.34 12.82
C SER A 91 -14.92 3.51 14.02
N PHE A 92 -16.17 3.66 14.43
CA PHE A 92 -16.73 3.04 15.63
C PHE A 92 -17.97 2.23 15.28
N ALA A 93 -18.05 1.01 15.80
CA ALA A 93 -19.30 0.29 15.93
C ALA A 93 -19.98 0.76 17.22
N CYS A 94 -21.14 1.41 17.09
CA CYS A 94 -21.90 2.01 18.20
C CYS A 94 -23.18 1.21 18.49
N VAL A 95 -23.57 1.17 19.77
CA VAL A 95 -24.94 0.82 20.15
C VAL A 95 -25.91 1.90 19.69
N GLN A 96 -25.57 3.16 19.98
CA GLN A 96 -26.33 4.33 19.58
C GLN A 96 -25.36 5.48 19.25
N PRO A 97 -25.60 6.26 18.18
CA PRO A 97 -24.83 7.48 17.91
C PRO A 97 -25.09 8.55 18.98
N SER A 98 -24.18 9.52 19.12
CA SER A 98 -24.38 10.66 20.04
C SER A 98 -25.38 11.70 19.55
N SER A 99 -25.81 11.61 18.29
CA SER A 99 -26.73 12.54 17.65
C SER A 99 -27.63 11.78 16.69
N ASP A 100 -28.89 12.19 16.58
CA ASP A 100 -29.83 11.66 15.57
C ASP A 100 -29.64 12.32 14.19
N LYS A 101 -28.79 13.36 14.09
CA LYS A 101 -28.46 13.99 12.81
C LYS A 101 -27.60 13.06 11.96
N PRO A 102 -27.73 13.10 10.61
CA PRO A 102 -26.90 12.28 9.72
C PRO A 102 -25.41 12.54 9.93
N TYR A 103 -25.05 13.78 10.23
CA TYR A 103 -23.72 14.18 10.66
C TYR A 103 -23.77 15.28 11.73
N TRP A 104 -22.69 15.47 12.47
CA TRP A 104 -22.54 16.54 13.47
C TRP A 104 -21.08 16.89 13.73
N THR A 105 -20.85 18.01 14.41
CA THR A 105 -19.53 18.45 14.88
C THR A 105 -19.48 18.52 16.39
N GLY A 106 -18.30 18.22 16.95
CA GLY A 106 -18.06 18.26 18.39
C GLY A 106 -18.82 17.17 19.18
N GLY A 107 -18.40 16.97 20.43
CA GLY A 107 -18.97 15.92 21.28
C GLY A 107 -18.39 14.54 21.01
N ASN A 108 -19.16 13.50 21.33
CA ASN A 108 -18.75 12.10 21.20
C ASN A 108 -19.25 11.47 19.90
N ALA A 109 -18.65 10.34 19.50
CA ALA A 109 -19.12 9.52 18.39
C ALA A 109 -20.40 8.72 18.76
N CYS A 110 -20.35 8.00 19.88
CA CYS A 110 -21.44 7.14 20.34
C CYS A 110 -21.97 7.57 21.71
N ASN A 111 -23.25 7.30 21.97
CA ASN A 111 -23.83 7.32 23.30
C ASN A 111 -23.82 5.90 23.89
N GLY A 112 -23.05 5.69 24.95
CA GLY A 112 -22.89 4.37 25.57
C GLY A 112 -21.73 3.55 25.00
N GLN A 113 -21.91 2.23 24.88
CA GLN A 113 -20.86 1.30 24.47
C GLN A 113 -20.50 1.50 22.99
N GLN A 114 -19.20 1.56 22.71
CA GLN A 114 -18.63 1.71 21.38
C GLN A 114 -17.37 0.86 21.22
N MET A 115 -17.18 0.25 20.06
CA MET A 115 -15.95 -0.45 19.70
C MET A 115 -15.27 0.29 18.55
N ILE A 116 -14.00 0.67 18.73
CA ILE A 116 -13.19 1.12 17.60
C ILE A 116 -12.96 -0.07 16.67
N ILE A 117 -13.31 0.09 15.39
CA ILE A 117 -13.24 -0.99 14.39
C ILE A 117 -12.20 -0.72 13.31
N HIS A 118 -11.86 0.54 13.10
CA HIS A 118 -10.87 0.95 12.12
C HIS A 118 -10.39 2.36 12.45
N ASP A 119 -9.13 2.61 12.16
CA ASP A 119 -8.51 3.91 12.15
C ASP A 119 -7.64 4.03 10.90
N TRP A 120 -7.62 5.22 10.33
CA TRP A 120 -6.75 5.58 9.23
C TRP A 120 -6.09 6.88 9.60
N ALA A 121 -4.78 6.95 9.41
CA ALA A 121 -4.03 8.19 9.53
C ALA A 121 -3.14 8.34 8.30
N ARG A 122 -2.89 9.60 7.92
CA ARG A 122 -1.93 9.90 6.85
C ARG A 122 -0.58 9.22 7.18
N ASN A 123 0.00 8.54 6.19
CA ASN A 123 1.27 7.82 6.31
C ASN A 123 1.27 6.66 7.33
N ALA A 124 0.11 6.05 7.61
CA ALA A 124 0.04 4.86 8.45
C ALA A 124 -0.31 3.61 7.60
N PRO A 125 0.17 2.42 7.98
CA PRO A 125 -0.21 1.19 7.30
C PRO A 125 -1.73 0.95 7.41
N LEU A 126 -2.33 0.45 6.34
CA LEU A 126 -3.74 0.06 6.36
C LEU A 126 -3.96 -1.12 7.31
N LEU A 127 -4.99 -1.04 8.15
CA LEU A 127 -5.45 -2.18 8.96
C LEU A 127 -5.94 -3.30 8.03
N THR A 128 -5.31 -4.47 8.15
CA THR A 128 -5.71 -5.69 7.46
C THR A 128 -6.18 -6.72 8.47
N LEU A 129 -7.41 -7.22 8.29
CA LEU A 129 -7.91 -8.34 9.08
C LEU A 129 -7.36 -9.64 8.48
N PRO A 130 -6.98 -10.64 9.30
CA PRO A 130 -6.65 -11.97 8.79
C PRO A 130 -7.83 -12.57 7.99
N GLU A 131 -7.54 -13.42 7.00
CA GLU A 131 -8.53 -13.94 6.03
C GLU A 131 -9.76 -14.63 6.68
N ASP A 132 -9.54 -15.30 7.81
CA ASP A 132 -10.58 -16.01 8.57
C ASP A 132 -11.20 -15.19 9.70
N VAL A 133 -10.93 -13.88 9.77
CA VAL A 133 -11.40 -12.96 10.82
C VAL A 133 -12.43 -11.98 10.27
N GLY A 134 -13.52 -11.76 11.01
CA GLY A 134 -14.48 -10.68 10.74
C GLY A 134 -14.97 -9.99 12.01
N ILE A 135 -15.34 -8.71 11.90
CA ILE A 135 -15.98 -7.97 12.99
C ILE A 135 -17.50 -8.12 12.85
N ALA A 136 -18.14 -8.79 13.81
CA ALA A 136 -19.58 -8.99 13.82
C ALA A 136 -20.33 -7.71 14.19
N VAL A 137 -21.25 -7.29 13.33
CA VAL A 137 -22.11 -6.11 13.49
C VAL A 137 -23.54 -6.40 13.01
N GLY A 138 -24.50 -5.54 13.34
CA GLY A 138 -25.90 -5.69 12.91
C GLY A 138 -26.71 -6.58 13.87
N SER A 139 -27.62 -7.40 13.34
CA SER A 139 -28.49 -8.30 14.13
C SER A 139 -27.67 -9.23 15.04
N ASN A 140 -28.23 -9.60 16.21
CA ASN A 140 -27.57 -10.35 17.30
C ASN A 140 -26.36 -9.68 17.99
N THR A 141 -25.87 -8.57 17.45
CA THR A 141 -24.85 -7.74 18.12
C THR A 141 -25.47 -6.53 18.80
N PRO A 142 -24.84 -5.95 19.85
CA PRO A 142 -25.27 -4.67 20.41
C PRO A 142 -25.01 -3.50 19.44
N TYR A 143 -24.15 -3.68 18.43
CA TYR A 143 -23.71 -2.62 17.53
C TYR A 143 -24.63 -2.48 16.32
N LYS A 144 -25.51 -1.47 16.36
CA LYS A 144 -26.51 -1.20 15.31
C LYS A 144 -26.12 -0.07 14.36
N TYR A 145 -25.05 0.66 14.69
CA TYR A 145 -24.60 1.81 13.94
C TYR A 145 -23.10 1.74 13.72
N ILE A 146 -22.67 2.28 12.57
CA ILE A 146 -21.29 2.67 12.35
C ILE A 146 -21.22 4.19 12.43
N VAL A 147 -20.30 4.73 13.22
CA VAL A 147 -20.01 6.16 13.26
C VAL A 147 -18.57 6.39 12.82
N VAL A 148 -18.40 7.25 11.83
CA VAL A 148 -17.11 7.62 11.25
C VAL A 148 -16.80 9.04 11.70
N SER A 149 -15.68 9.22 12.38
CA SER A 149 -15.10 10.51 12.75
C SER A 149 -14.00 10.86 11.76
N ILE A 150 -14.08 12.03 11.15
CA ILE A 150 -13.10 12.55 10.19
C ILE A 150 -12.52 13.82 10.78
N HIS A 151 -11.20 13.86 10.87
CA HIS A 151 -10.47 15.03 11.34
C HIS A 151 -9.94 15.83 10.16
N TYR A 152 -10.40 17.06 10.04
CA TYR A 152 -10.03 18.01 8.98
C TYR A 152 -9.11 19.10 9.54
N LEU A 153 -7.99 19.34 8.86
CA LEU A 153 -7.09 20.46 9.21
C LEU A 153 -7.53 21.79 8.57
N PRO A 154 -7.78 21.87 7.24
CA PRO A 154 -8.14 23.13 6.60
C PRO A 154 -9.65 23.37 6.59
N ILE A 155 -10.04 24.64 6.35
CA ILE A 155 -11.41 25.00 6.03
C ILE A 155 -11.74 24.59 4.59
N LEU A 156 -12.74 23.73 4.42
CA LEU A 156 -13.23 23.17 3.16
C LEU A 156 -14.62 23.69 2.82
N LYS A 157 -14.85 23.92 1.53
CA LYS A 157 -16.17 24.27 0.98
C LYS A 157 -16.95 23.08 0.44
N ASN A 158 -16.29 21.96 0.20
CA ASN A 158 -16.93 20.73 -0.26
C ASN A 158 -16.01 19.54 0.03
N ASP A 159 -16.50 18.61 0.85
CA ASP A 159 -15.86 17.33 1.10
C ASP A 159 -16.85 16.17 1.03
N ASN A 160 -16.40 15.07 0.45
CA ASN A 160 -17.15 13.81 0.36
C ASN A 160 -16.32 12.64 0.92
N SER A 161 -15.37 12.94 1.82
CA SER A 161 -14.49 11.93 2.39
C SER A 161 -15.24 11.00 3.34
N GLY A 162 -14.68 9.81 3.56
CA GLY A 162 -15.24 8.80 4.46
C GLY A 162 -14.56 7.46 4.28
N ILE A 163 -15.32 6.38 4.42
CA ILE A 163 -14.81 5.02 4.32
C ILE A 163 -15.75 4.14 3.49
N GLN A 164 -15.17 3.12 2.88
CA GLN A 164 -15.89 1.97 2.35
C GLN A 164 -15.59 0.75 3.24
N LEU A 165 -16.64 0.11 3.73
CA LEU A 165 -16.56 -1.15 4.45
C LEU A 165 -16.73 -2.30 3.47
N ILE A 166 -15.87 -3.31 3.57
CA ILE A 166 -16.00 -4.58 2.86
C ILE A 166 -16.69 -5.55 3.80
N MET A 167 -17.85 -6.05 3.37
CA MET A 167 -18.77 -6.84 4.18
C MET A 167 -18.97 -8.23 3.59
N THR A 168 -19.32 -9.20 4.43
CA THR A 168 -19.82 -10.51 4.00
C THR A 168 -20.93 -11.02 4.91
N ARG A 169 -21.82 -11.85 4.36
CA ARG A 169 -22.82 -12.64 5.10
C ARG A 169 -22.29 -14.02 5.49
N LYS A 170 -21.20 -14.46 4.84
CA LYS A 170 -20.59 -15.76 5.09
C LYS A 170 -19.92 -15.74 6.46
N SER A 171 -20.24 -16.74 7.28
CA SER A 171 -19.64 -16.87 8.61
C SER A 171 -18.12 -17.03 8.53
N ARG A 172 -17.40 -16.43 9.47
CA ARG A 172 -15.95 -16.55 9.61
C ARG A 172 -15.60 -17.46 10.77
N LYS A 173 -14.46 -18.14 10.69
CA LYS A 173 -14.00 -19.03 11.77
C LYS A 173 -13.71 -18.23 13.04
N TYR A 174 -13.13 -17.04 12.88
CA TYR A 174 -12.76 -16.18 13.98
C TYR A 174 -13.49 -14.84 13.91
N HIS A 175 -13.82 -14.31 15.07
CA HIS A 175 -14.41 -12.99 15.23
C HIS A 175 -13.39 -12.05 15.87
N ALA A 176 -13.40 -10.78 15.46
CA ALA A 176 -12.51 -9.77 16.03
C ALA A 176 -13.19 -8.97 17.15
N GLY A 177 -12.40 -8.63 18.17
CA GLY A 177 -12.78 -7.77 19.29
C GLY A 177 -11.62 -6.93 19.78
N ILE A 178 -11.85 -6.09 20.79
CA ILE A 178 -10.85 -5.19 21.37
C ILE A 178 -10.63 -5.49 22.86
N VAL A 179 -9.37 -5.63 23.26
CA VAL A 179 -8.95 -5.42 24.66
C VAL A 179 -8.57 -3.95 24.79
N LEU A 180 -9.25 -3.22 25.68
CA LEU A 180 -8.90 -1.85 26.05
C LEU A 180 -8.11 -1.88 27.35
N GLY A 181 -6.79 -1.70 27.24
CA GLY A 181 -5.87 -1.54 28.36
C GLY A 181 -5.64 -0.07 28.68
N GLY A 182 -5.57 0.26 29.96
CA GLY A 182 -5.32 1.64 30.38
C GLY A 182 -5.43 1.89 31.87
N THR A 183 -5.24 3.14 32.25
CA THR A 183 -5.44 3.60 33.62
C THR A 183 -5.96 5.03 33.64
N SER A 184 -6.77 5.32 34.66
CA SER A 184 -7.21 6.67 35.01
C SER A 184 -6.39 7.28 36.16
N ASP A 185 -5.48 6.52 36.77
CA ASP A 185 -4.55 6.99 37.81
C ASP A 185 -3.39 7.76 37.16
N ILE A 186 -3.71 8.89 36.52
CA ILE A 186 -2.77 9.77 35.83
C ILE A 186 -2.59 11.06 36.64
N TYR A 187 -1.37 11.27 37.11
CA TYR A 187 -0.94 12.48 37.81
C TYR A 187 0.48 12.83 37.37
N LEU A 188 0.60 13.74 36.39
CA LEU A 188 1.88 14.17 35.85
C LEU A 188 2.35 15.40 36.61
N LYS A 189 3.40 15.25 37.42
CA LYS A 189 4.01 16.37 38.16
C LYS A 189 4.66 17.37 37.19
N PRO A 190 4.63 18.68 37.47
CA PRO A 190 5.34 19.69 36.68
C PRO A 190 6.83 19.37 36.56
N LYS A 191 7.44 19.74 35.44
CA LYS A 191 8.90 19.63 35.18
C LYS A 191 9.48 18.25 35.54
N THR A 192 8.74 17.19 35.25
CA THR A 192 9.10 15.82 35.61
C THR A 192 9.03 14.93 34.38
N HIS A 193 10.11 14.20 34.13
CA HIS A 193 10.23 13.25 33.01
C HIS A 193 10.08 11.81 33.47
N THR A 194 9.74 10.93 32.53
CA THR A 194 9.61 9.48 32.75
C THR A 194 8.61 9.13 33.85
N ILE A 195 7.44 9.77 33.82
CA ILE A 195 6.33 9.46 34.72
C ILE A 195 5.63 8.22 34.20
N ARG A 196 5.56 7.16 35.03
CA ARG A 196 5.00 5.86 34.65
C ARG A 196 3.61 5.67 35.24
N THR A 197 2.65 5.28 34.41
CA THR A 197 1.31 4.90 34.85
C THR A 197 1.01 3.46 34.44
N PRO A 198 1.34 2.46 35.28
CA PRO A 198 1.14 1.06 34.94
C PRO A 198 -0.33 0.66 35.10
N PHE A 199 -0.75 -0.33 34.32
CA PHE A 199 -2.03 -1.02 34.45
C PHE A 199 -1.85 -2.53 34.30
N SER A 200 -2.76 -3.32 34.88
CA SER A 200 -2.72 -4.77 34.75
C SER A 200 -4.07 -5.40 34.99
N CYS A 201 -4.33 -6.53 34.35
CA CYS A 201 -5.49 -7.37 34.63
C CYS A 201 -5.13 -8.84 34.44
N GLN A 202 -5.84 -9.71 35.15
CA GLN A 202 -5.81 -11.14 34.88
C GLN A 202 -6.85 -11.49 33.82
N TYR A 203 -6.45 -12.23 32.80
CA TYR A 203 -7.33 -12.68 31.74
C TYR A 203 -8.17 -13.88 32.20
N SER A 204 -9.47 -13.80 32.00
CA SER A 204 -10.40 -14.92 32.18
C SER A 204 -11.25 -15.10 30.93
N GLY A 205 -11.23 -16.31 30.38
CA GLY A 205 -11.96 -16.64 29.16
C GLY A 205 -11.27 -17.68 28.27
N PRO A 206 -11.89 -18.00 27.12
CA PRO A 206 -11.27 -18.85 26.10
C PRO A 206 -10.02 -18.17 25.50
N PRO A 207 -9.09 -18.92 24.89
CA PRO A 207 -7.91 -18.33 24.26
C PRO A 207 -8.27 -17.27 23.22
N ILE A 208 -7.51 -16.17 23.20
CA ILE A 208 -7.61 -15.10 22.20
C ILE A 208 -6.24 -14.85 21.57
N SER A 209 -6.20 -14.38 20.34
CA SER A 209 -4.96 -14.04 19.64
C SER A 209 -4.94 -12.55 19.26
N ILE A 210 -4.09 -11.76 19.91
CA ILE A 210 -3.90 -10.34 19.59
C ILE A 210 -3.09 -10.25 18.29
N PHE A 211 -3.57 -9.51 17.29
CA PHE A 211 -2.92 -9.42 15.98
C PHE A 211 -2.64 -7.98 15.51
N ALA A 212 -3.29 -6.97 16.12
CA ALA A 212 -3.01 -5.56 15.84
C ALA A 212 -3.18 -4.71 17.10
N VAL A 213 -2.42 -3.63 17.22
CA VAL A 213 -2.49 -2.73 18.39
C VAL A 213 -2.47 -1.27 17.97
N HIS A 214 -3.36 -0.48 18.57
CA HIS A 214 -3.38 0.97 18.50
C HIS A 214 -3.12 1.53 19.90
N VAL A 215 -2.22 2.51 20.02
CA VAL A 215 -1.92 3.18 21.29
C VAL A 215 -2.35 4.64 21.22
N HIS A 216 -2.84 5.17 22.32
CA HIS A 216 -3.31 6.55 22.37
C HIS A 216 -2.98 7.23 23.69
N THR A 217 -2.41 8.42 23.55
CA THR A 217 -2.21 9.46 24.56
C THR A 217 -2.44 10.82 23.88
N HIS A 218 -2.51 11.88 24.66
CA HIS A 218 -2.36 13.25 24.19
C HIS A 218 -0.86 13.62 24.15
N GLN A 219 -0.54 14.91 24.24
CA GLN A 219 0.79 15.45 23.86
C GLN A 219 1.96 15.07 24.78
N TRP A 220 1.71 14.66 26.04
CA TRP A 220 2.81 14.37 26.98
C TRP A 220 3.26 12.91 26.92
N GLY A 221 2.52 12.03 26.24
CA GLY A 221 2.89 10.61 26.10
C GLY A 221 4.14 10.42 25.24
N ARG A 222 4.97 9.44 25.63
CA ARG A 222 6.24 9.10 24.98
C ARG A 222 6.31 7.64 24.58
N VAL A 223 5.83 6.74 25.44
CA VAL A 223 5.80 5.30 25.17
C VAL A 223 4.58 4.67 25.82
N ASN A 224 3.87 3.86 25.05
CA ASN A 224 2.88 2.92 25.54
C ASN A 224 3.39 1.50 25.30
N SER A 225 3.25 0.62 26.28
CA SER A 225 3.65 -0.78 26.15
C SER A 225 2.64 -1.72 26.78
N LEU A 226 2.59 -2.95 26.24
CA LEU A 226 1.74 -4.04 26.72
C LEU A 226 2.53 -5.34 26.67
N TYR A 227 2.39 -6.13 27.72
CA TYR A 227 3.05 -7.39 27.95
C TYR A 227 2.04 -8.46 28.36
N ARG A 228 2.39 -9.71 28.06
CA ARG A 228 1.77 -10.89 28.64
C ARG A 228 2.70 -11.45 29.71
N VAL A 229 2.15 -11.81 30.87
CA VAL A 229 2.84 -12.59 31.90
C VAL A 229 2.16 -13.94 32.03
N ARG A 230 2.93 -15.02 31.84
CA ARG A 230 2.48 -16.42 31.97
C ARG A 230 3.53 -17.19 32.75
N ASP A 231 3.12 -17.89 33.81
CA ASP A 231 4.00 -18.72 34.63
C ASP A 231 5.25 -17.98 35.18
N GLY A 232 5.11 -16.67 35.41
CA GLY A 232 6.20 -15.80 35.88
C GLY A 232 7.09 -15.21 34.78
N GLU A 233 6.94 -15.66 33.53
CA GLU A 233 7.67 -15.12 32.38
C GLU A 233 6.91 -13.96 31.73
N ILE A 234 7.62 -12.89 31.38
CA ILE A 234 7.07 -11.72 30.70
C ILE A 234 7.48 -11.70 29.22
N SER A 235 6.51 -11.45 28.34
CA SER A 235 6.74 -11.34 26.89
C SER A 235 6.08 -10.08 26.34
N GLN A 236 6.82 -9.28 25.57
CA GLN A 236 6.33 -8.05 24.95
C GLN A 236 5.27 -8.35 23.89
N ILE A 237 4.13 -7.67 23.97
CA ILE A 237 3.11 -7.65 22.92
C ILE A 237 3.32 -6.42 22.04
N VAL A 238 3.42 -5.24 22.66
CA VAL A 238 3.69 -3.99 21.96
C VAL A 238 4.57 -3.08 22.81
N LYS A 239 5.41 -2.31 22.11
CA LYS A 239 6.01 -1.07 22.59
C LYS A 239 5.87 -0.08 21.44
N SER A 240 5.19 1.05 21.66
CA SER A 240 4.88 2.02 20.60
C SER A 240 4.93 3.44 21.14
N ASN A 241 5.24 4.40 20.26
CA ASN A 241 5.20 5.82 20.59
C ASN A 241 3.83 6.38 20.19
N PRO A 242 3.03 6.88 21.15
CA PRO A 242 1.68 7.35 20.89
C PRO A 242 1.61 8.67 20.09
N GLN A 243 2.74 9.33 19.84
CA GLN A 243 2.83 10.50 18.96
C GLN A 243 3.00 10.14 17.48
N TRP A 244 3.12 8.85 17.15
CA TRP A 244 3.13 8.39 15.76
C TRP A 244 1.73 8.43 15.15
N SER A 245 1.62 8.25 13.83
CA SER A 245 0.34 8.26 13.13
C SER A 245 -0.66 7.31 13.81
N GLN A 246 -1.84 7.83 14.12
CA GLN A 246 -2.88 7.15 14.89
C GLN A 246 -3.57 6.07 14.03
N ALA A 247 -3.00 4.86 14.07
CA ALA A 247 -3.48 3.69 13.35
C ALA A 247 -3.33 2.40 14.18
N PHE A 248 -4.02 1.34 13.79
CA PHE A 248 -3.77 -0.02 14.24
C PHE A 248 -2.54 -0.58 13.51
N TYR A 249 -1.50 -0.88 14.28
CA TYR A 249 -0.29 -1.50 13.74
C TYR A 249 -0.39 -3.03 13.86
N PRO A 250 -0.20 -3.78 12.75
CA PRO A 250 -0.15 -5.24 12.82
C PRO A 250 1.06 -5.70 13.63
N LEU A 251 0.88 -6.75 14.43
CA LEU A 251 1.98 -7.43 15.09
C LEU A 251 2.72 -8.33 14.09
N PRO A 252 4.05 -8.52 14.21
CA PRO A 252 4.80 -9.47 13.37
C PRO A 252 4.25 -10.90 13.44
N SER A 253 3.77 -11.29 14.62
CA SER A 253 3.11 -12.56 14.88
C SER A 253 1.98 -12.35 15.87
N ALA A 254 0.85 -13.03 15.68
CA ALA A 254 -0.25 -12.97 16.62
C ALA A 254 0.17 -13.54 17.99
N VAL A 255 -0.22 -12.85 19.08
CA VAL A 255 0.13 -13.23 20.44
C VAL A 255 -1.08 -13.86 21.14
N GLU A 256 -0.94 -15.12 21.53
CA GLU A 256 -1.98 -15.85 22.25
C GLU A 256 -2.01 -15.48 23.74
N ILE A 257 -3.21 -15.13 24.23
CA ILE A 257 -3.55 -14.94 25.64
C ILE A 257 -4.49 -16.08 26.07
N ARG A 258 -4.14 -16.73 27.18
CA ARG A 258 -4.87 -17.87 27.76
C ARG A 258 -5.48 -17.49 29.10
N ASN A 259 -6.43 -18.31 29.54
CA ASN A 259 -7.00 -18.20 30.88
C ASN A 259 -5.89 -18.17 31.94
N ASN A 260 -6.01 -17.24 32.89
CA ASN A 260 -5.07 -16.93 33.98
C ASN A 260 -3.79 -16.17 33.60
N ASP A 261 -3.51 -15.90 32.32
CA ASP A 261 -2.44 -14.98 31.94
C ASP A 261 -2.71 -13.59 32.53
N TYR A 262 -1.66 -12.83 32.83
CA TYR A 262 -1.80 -11.40 33.12
C TYR A 262 -1.44 -10.58 31.89
N MET A 263 -2.25 -9.57 31.59
CA MET A 263 -1.85 -8.48 30.70
C MET A 263 -1.38 -7.33 31.57
N VAL A 264 -0.16 -6.84 31.31
CA VAL A 264 0.49 -5.77 32.09
C VAL A 264 0.98 -4.74 31.10
N GLY A 265 0.66 -3.46 31.31
CA GLY A 265 1.11 -2.39 30.45
C GLY A 265 1.48 -1.14 31.22
N GLN A 266 2.09 -0.19 30.52
CA GLN A 266 2.38 1.13 31.06
C GLN A 266 2.31 2.20 29.98
N CYS A 267 1.92 3.39 30.40
CA CYS A 267 2.14 4.62 29.65
C CYS A 267 3.22 5.46 30.34
N VAL A 268 4.11 6.05 29.54
CA VAL A 268 5.24 6.85 29.99
C VAL A 268 5.11 8.25 29.42
N TYR A 269 5.28 9.25 30.27
CA TYR A 269 5.08 10.66 29.95
C TYR A 269 6.25 11.52 30.37
N ASP A 270 6.44 12.62 29.66
CA ASP A 270 7.28 13.74 30.10
C ASP A 270 6.40 14.97 30.22
N ASN A 271 6.40 15.62 31.40
CA ASN A 271 5.66 16.85 31.64
C ASN A 271 6.63 18.03 31.78
N ASP A 272 6.82 18.75 30.68
CA ASP A 272 7.62 19.98 30.62
C ASP A 272 6.84 21.23 31.08
N ASP A 273 5.54 21.11 31.36
CA ASP A 273 4.72 22.23 31.83
C ASP A 273 4.99 22.57 33.30
N ASP A 274 4.58 23.78 33.69
CA ASP A 274 4.58 24.26 35.08
C ASP A 274 3.36 23.79 35.89
N ARG A 275 2.42 23.09 35.26
CA ARG A 275 1.18 22.61 35.89
C ARG A 275 1.11 21.09 35.98
N VAL A 276 0.29 20.62 36.90
CA VAL A 276 -0.05 19.20 37.00
C VAL A 276 -1.00 18.85 35.86
N ILE A 277 -0.70 17.77 35.13
CA ILE A 277 -1.61 17.18 34.15
C ILE A 277 -2.30 15.97 34.78
N LYS A 278 -3.60 15.83 34.53
CA LYS A 278 -4.43 14.74 35.06
C LYS A 278 -5.14 14.03 33.90
N VAL A 279 -5.77 12.91 34.22
CA VAL A 279 -6.63 12.21 33.25
C VAL A 279 -7.76 13.11 32.77
N GLY A 280 -8.02 13.11 31.46
CA GLY A 280 -9.15 13.82 30.86
C GLY A 280 -9.21 13.57 29.35
N ARG A 281 -10.16 14.23 28.68
CA ARG A 281 -10.52 13.92 27.28
C ARG A 281 -10.12 15.02 26.30
N THR A 282 -9.55 16.11 26.79
CA THR A 282 -9.14 17.25 25.96
C THR A 282 -7.64 17.25 25.77
N HIS A 283 -7.14 17.96 24.78
CA HIS A 283 -5.70 18.16 24.57
C HIS A 283 -4.99 18.83 25.78
N ASN A 284 -5.75 19.42 26.72
CA ASN A 284 -5.22 20.00 27.96
C ASN A 284 -5.05 18.98 29.09
N ASP A 285 -5.59 17.79 28.91
CA ASP A 285 -5.52 16.66 29.85
C ASP A 285 -4.71 15.52 29.22
N GLU A 286 -4.65 14.36 29.87
CA GLU A 286 -3.91 13.20 29.35
C GLU A 286 -4.73 11.90 29.41
N MET A 287 -4.37 10.91 28.60
CA MET A 287 -4.97 9.58 28.55
C MET A 287 -3.90 8.49 28.50
N CYS A 288 -4.28 7.28 28.91
CA CYS A 288 -3.48 6.08 28.78
C CYS A 288 -4.35 4.98 28.19
N ASN A 289 -4.32 4.80 26.87
CA ASN A 289 -5.10 3.76 26.19
C ASN A 289 -4.20 2.89 25.30
N VAL A 290 -4.44 1.58 25.37
CA VAL A 290 -3.89 0.56 24.48
C VAL A 290 -5.07 -0.27 23.99
N TYR A 291 -5.40 -0.14 22.72
CA TYR A 291 -6.42 -0.92 22.04
C TYR A 291 -5.75 -2.09 21.34
N ALA A 292 -5.88 -3.29 21.89
CA ALA A 292 -5.35 -4.51 21.31
C ALA A 292 -6.47 -5.29 20.62
N MET A 293 -6.43 -5.35 19.29
CA MET A 293 -7.37 -6.11 18.47
C MET A 293 -7.00 -7.59 18.52
N TYR A 294 -7.99 -8.41 18.87
CA TYR A 294 -7.82 -9.85 19.02
C TYR A 294 -8.84 -10.63 18.21
N SER A 295 -8.47 -11.84 17.82
CA SER A 295 -9.36 -12.83 17.25
C SER A 295 -9.72 -13.89 18.31
N TYR A 296 -10.94 -14.43 18.24
CA TYR A 296 -11.39 -15.56 19.05
C TYR A 296 -12.34 -16.45 18.25
N GLU A 297 -12.42 -17.73 18.60
CA GLU A 297 -13.42 -18.64 18.02
C GLU A 297 -14.75 -18.46 18.77
N PRO A 298 -15.80 -17.95 18.12
CA PRO A 298 -17.10 -17.79 18.77
C PRO A 298 -17.73 -19.15 19.14
N PRO A 299 -18.56 -19.19 20.20
CA PRO A 299 -19.29 -20.42 20.56
C PRO A 299 -20.15 -20.90 19.41
N LYS A 300 -20.30 -22.20 19.19
CA LYS A 300 -21.13 -22.73 18.09
C LYS A 300 -22.61 -22.82 18.50
N THR A 301 -23.52 -22.62 17.56
CA THR A 301 -24.95 -22.90 17.68
C THR A 301 -25.20 -24.41 17.67
N SER A 302 -26.43 -24.82 17.98
CA SER A 302 -26.86 -26.23 17.87
C SER A 302 -26.78 -26.78 16.43
N SER A 303 -26.75 -25.92 15.41
CA SER A 303 -26.56 -26.28 14.00
C SER A 303 -25.08 -26.38 13.59
N GLY A 304 -24.13 -26.11 14.49
CA GLY A 304 -22.69 -26.18 14.22
C GLY A 304 -22.07 -24.91 13.62
N GLU A 305 -22.87 -23.87 13.39
CA GLU A 305 -22.41 -22.55 12.93
C GLU A 305 -21.86 -21.73 14.10
N SER A 306 -20.83 -20.91 13.87
CA SER A 306 -20.38 -19.90 14.82
C SER A 306 -21.55 -18.98 15.24
N LYS A 307 -21.83 -18.86 16.55
CA LYS A 307 -22.70 -17.78 17.07
C LYS A 307 -22.04 -16.47 16.73
N ARG A 308 -22.70 -15.67 15.92
CA ARG A 308 -22.18 -14.40 15.47
C ARG A 308 -22.44 -13.27 16.49
N ASP A 309 -22.27 -13.60 17.76
CA ASP A 309 -22.24 -12.63 18.86
C ASP A 309 -20.98 -11.76 18.70
N SER A 310 -21.11 -10.46 18.97
CA SER A 310 -19.95 -9.57 19.00
C SER A 310 -19.26 -9.75 20.36
N PRO A 311 -17.93 -9.98 20.41
CA PRO A 311 -17.25 -10.13 21.69
C PRO A 311 -17.37 -8.82 22.48
N PRO A 312 -17.65 -8.88 23.79
CA PRO A 312 -17.60 -7.69 24.61
C PRO A 312 -16.18 -7.11 24.57
N ILE A 313 -16.09 -5.78 24.55
CA ILE A 313 -14.83 -5.08 24.79
C ILE A 313 -14.31 -5.53 26.15
N ARG A 314 -13.09 -6.05 26.17
CA ARG A 314 -12.47 -6.54 27.40
C ARG A 314 -11.67 -5.39 28.00
N ILE A 315 -12.02 -4.99 29.21
CA ILE A 315 -11.34 -3.88 29.89
C ILE A 315 -10.21 -4.44 30.75
N CYS A 316 -9.01 -3.89 30.57
CA CYS A 316 -7.84 -4.16 31.38
C CYS A 316 -7.43 -2.88 32.10
N TRP A 317 -8.01 -2.65 33.29
CA TRP A 317 -7.82 -1.41 34.06
C TRP A 317 -7.00 -1.63 35.34
N GLY A 318 -6.34 -0.58 35.83
CA GLY A 318 -5.27 -0.54 36.86
C GLY A 318 -5.44 -1.22 38.24
N ASN A 319 -6.35 -2.17 38.42
CA ASN A 319 -6.52 -2.90 39.68
C ASN A 319 -5.48 -4.04 39.80
N GLY A 320 -4.27 -3.74 40.29
CA GLY A 320 -3.20 -4.72 40.56
C GLY A 320 -1.81 -4.30 40.11
N ALA A 321 -1.71 -3.18 39.37
CA ALA A 321 -0.56 -2.84 38.56
C ALA A 321 0.72 -2.54 39.34
N ARG A 322 0.66 -1.99 40.56
CA ARG A 322 1.87 -1.58 41.30
C ARG A 322 2.82 -2.74 41.62
N LYS A 323 2.30 -3.94 41.90
CA LYS A 323 3.15 -5.12 42.14
C LYS A 323 3.73 -5.66 40.83
N MET A 324 2.90 -5.75 39.79
CA MET A 324 3.27 -6.29 38.48
C MET A 324 4.12 -5.32 37.66
N ALA A 325 4.09 -4.01 37.95
CA ALA A 325 4.91 -2.99 37.28
C ALA A 325 6.41 -3.25 37.43
N SER A 326 6.82 -3.93 38.51
CA SER A 326 8.21 -4.35 38.72
C SER A 326 8.70 -5.40 37.70
N LEU A 327 7.78 -6.09 37.02
CA LEU A 327 8.09 -7.03 35.95
C LEU A 327 8.32 -6.34 34.60
N ILE A 328 7.84 -5.10 34.43
CA ILE A 328 8.01 -4.36 33.18
C ILE A 328 9.51 -4.02 33.02
N PRO A 329 10.14 -4.41 31.91
CA PRO A 329 11.57 -4.16 31.73
C PRO A 329 11.88 -2.65 31.67
N PRO A 330 12.94 -2.14 32.32
CA PRO A 330 13.26 -0.71 32.35
C PRO A 330 13.44 -0.07 30.97
N GLU A 331 13.87 -0.83 29.97
CA GLU A 331 13.98 -0.38 28.58
C GLU A 331 12.63 -0.01 27.96
N SER A 332 11.51 -0.40 28.57
CA SER A 332 10.15 0.00 28.18
C SER A 332 9.90 1.49 28.35
N ASP A 333 10.72 2.17 29.15
CA ASP A 333 10.62 3.61 29.38
C ASP A 333 11.27 4.43 28.27
N ILE A 334 12.20 3.82 27.53
CA ILE A 334 13.01 4.51 26.53
C ILE A 334 12.11 4.85 25.34
N PRO A 335 11.91 6.15 25.02
CA PRO A 335 11.17 6.56 23.84
C PRO A 335 11.71 5.87 22.60
N LEU A 336 10.80 5.30 21.82
CA LEU A 336 11.17 4.88 20.48
C LEU A 336 11.47 6.17 19.72
N LEU A 337 12.75 6.35 19.36
CA LEU A 337 13.13 7.27 18.29
C LEU A 337 12.17 6.97 17.15
N LYS A 338 11.48 7.98 16.62
CA LYS A 338 10.69 7.81 15.40
C LYS A 338 11.62 7.10 14.41
N PRO A 339 11.41 5.81 14.10
CA PRO A 339 12.20 5.17 13.08
C PRO A 339 12.14 6.08 11.85
N ALA A 340 13.23 6.23 11.12
CA ALA A 340 13.19 6.85 9.78
C ALA A 340 12.27 6.09 8.78
N ASN A 341 11.47 5.14 9.29
CA ASN A 341 10.85 3.98 8.68
C ASN A 341 9.78 3.36 9.65
N ILE A 342 8.83 4.13 10.19
CA ILE A 342 7.60 3.48 10.73
C ILE A 342 6.81 2.81 9.59
N ASP A 343 7.15 3.18 8.36
CA ASP A 343 6.81 2.51 7.11
C ASP A 343 7.64 1.22 6.85
N GLY A 344 8.54 0.86 7.78
CA GLY A 344 9.59 -0.15 7.61
C GLY A 344 9.41 -1.50 8.31
N ILE A 345 8.21 -1.87 8.79
CA ILE A 345 7.90 -3.28 9.06
C ILE A 345 7.53 -3.95 7.73
N ARG A 346 8.51 -4.15 6.83
CA ARG A 346 8.24 -4.68 5.48
C ARG A 346 8.97 -5.97 5.10
N ASN A 347 10.08 -6.32 5.75
CA ASN A 347 10.91 -7.42 5.22
C ASN A 347 10.39 -8.84 5.49
N ASP A 348 9.37 -9.03 6.33
CA ASP A 348 8.69 -10.34 6.48
C ASP A 348 7.21 -10.32 6.04
N ARG A 349 6.72 -9.19 5.51
CA ARG A 349 5.33 -9.05 5.05
C ARG A 349 5.11 -9.51 3.62
N GLN A 350 6.14 -9.57 2.79
CA GLN A 350 5.96 -9.71 1.35
C GLN A 350 5.36 -11.07 0.96
N ALA A 351 5.76 -12.16 1.63
CA ALA A 351 5.23 -13.50 1.32
C ALA A 351 3.79 -13.74 1.85
N HIS A 352 3.44 -13.19 3.03
CA HIS A 352 2.11 -13.42 3.62
C HIS A 352 1.05 -12.39 3.18
N THR A 353 1.45 -11.14 2.91
CA THR A 353 0.53 -10.07 2.47
C THR A 353 0.17 -10.20 1.00
N GLU A 354 1.06 -10.71 0.14
CA GLU A 354 0.76 -10.92 -1.29
C GLU A 354 -0.25 -12.05 -1.51
N HIS A 355 -0.24 -13.11 -0.71
CA HIS A 355 -1.18 -14.23 -0.89
C HIS A 355 -2.61 -13.86 -0.45
N THR A 356 -2.74 -13.14 0.67
CA THR A 356 -4.04 -12.64 1.17
C THR A 356 -4.53 -11.47 0.31
N MET A 357 -3.68 -10.50 -0.06
CA MET A 357 -4.08 -9.43 -0.98
C MET A 357 -4.35 -9.89 -2.42
N ASN A 358 -3.74 -10.96 -2.93
CA ASN A 358 -4.11 -11.49 -4.25
C ASN A 358 -5.49 -12.17 -4.22
N SER A 359 -5.86 -12.81 -3.10
CA SER A 359 -7.22 -13.36 -2.87
C SER A 359 -8.26 -12.23 -2.73
N PHE A 360 -7.91 -11.14 -2.04
CA PHE A 360 -8.79 -9.96 -1.89
C PHE A 360 -8.87 -9.09 -3.17
N LYS A 361 -7.76 -8.84 -3.87
CA LYS A 361 -7.71 -8.03 -5.11
C LYS A 361 -8.47 -8.67 -6.26
N THR A 362 -8.44 -9.99 -6.39
CA THR A 362 -9.15 -10.70 -7.47
C THR A 362 -10.68 -10.61 -7.33
N ASN A 363 -11.21 -10.28 -6.14
CA ASN A 363 -12.63 -10.05 -5.90
C ASN A 363 -13.02 -8.55 -5.75
N LEU A 364 -12.08 -7.67 -5.45
CA LEU A 364 -12.28 -6.22 -5.30
C LEU A 364 -12.38 -5.48 -6.65
N TYR A 365 -11.57 -5.89 -7.63
CA TYR A 365 -11.65 -5.36 -8.98
C TYR A 365 -12.55 -6.27 -9.82
N LYS A 366 -13.84 -5.93 -9.88
CA LYS A 366 -14.72 -6.55 -10.89
C LYS A 366 -14.43 -5.89 -12.23
N ASN A 367 -14.19 -6.70 -13.25
CA ASN A 367 -14.20 -6.22 -14.62
C ASN A 367 -15.57 -5.56 -14.87
N VAL A 368 -15.56 -4.28 -15.24
CA VAL A 368 -16.77 -3.52 -15.57
C VAL A 368 -17.31 -4.09 -16.88
N GLN A 369 -18.24 -5.03 -16.79
CA GLN A 369 -18.76 -5.79 -17.94
C GLN A 369 -19.43 -4.87 -18.98
N ASP A 370 -20.01 -3.76 -18.52
CA ASP A 370 -20.71 -2.79 -19.35
C ASP A 370 -19.82 -1.57 -19.68
N TRP A 371 -18.50 -1.69 -19.59
CA TRP A 371 -17.62 -0.61 -20.02
C TRP A 371 -17.79 -0.38 -21.52
N PRO A 372 -17.96 0.86 -21.98
CA PRO A 372 -18.13 1.18 -23.39
C PRO A 372 -16.99 0.60 -24.24
N ASP A 373 -17.33 -0.10 -25.32
CA ASP A 373 -16.32 -0.65 -26.22
C ASP A 373 -15.51 0.50 -26.81
N ILE A 374 -14.21 0.51 -26.54
CA ILE A 374 -13.30 1.58 -27.00
C ILE A 374 -13.30 1.70 -28.53
N LYS A 375 -13.63 0.61 -29.25
CA LYS A 375 -13.77 0.60 -30.72
C LYS A 375 -15.02 1.32 -31.21
N SER A 376 -16.01 1.53 -30.34
CA SER A 376 -17.21 2.29 -30.65
C SER A 376 -17.02 3.80 -30.52
N LEU A 377 -15.90 4.24 -29.94
CA LEU A 377 -15.57 5.65 -29.84
C LEU A 377 -15.25 6.23 -31.22
N PRO A 378 -15.62 7.50 -31.49
CA PRO A 378 -15.31 8.18 -32.75
C PRO A 378 -13.83 8.63 -32.81
N ILE A 379 -12.92 7.82 -32.28
CA ILE A 379 -11.49 8.07 -32.16
C ILE A 379 -10.75 6.79 -32.51
N GLN A 380 -9.85 6.89 -33.48
CA GLN A 380 -8.95 5.81 -33.82
C GLN A 380 -7.69 5.92 -32.95
N PHE A 381 -7.61 5.11 -31.90
CA PHE A 381 -6.41 5.01 -31.08
C PHE A 381 -5.29 4.31 -31.86
N GLY A 382 -4.09 4.90 -31.79
CA GLY A 382 -2.85 4.22 -32.12
C GLY A 382 -2.31 3.46 -30.93
N GLU A 383 -1.01 3.21 -30.94
CA GLU A 383 -0.30 2.68 -29.79
C GLU A 383 -0.49 3.61 -28.57
N ILE A 384 -0.84 3.00 -27.44
CA ILE A 384 -1.01 3.72 -26.18
C ILE A 384 0.35 3.92 -25.55
N GLY A 385 0.73 5.17 -25.32
CA GLY A 385 1.93 5.51 -24.58
C GLY A 385 1.69 5.43 -23.07
N GLY A 386 0.56 5.99 -22.61
CA GLY A 386 0.24 6.05 -21.19
C GLY A 386 -1.24 6.26 -20.92
N ILE A 387 -1.65 5.90 -19.71
CA ILE A 387 -3.01 6.09 -19.21
C ILE A 387 -2.96 6.64 -17.79
N ALA A 388 -3.92 7.51 -17.45
CA ALA A 388 -4.08 8.03 -16.10
C ALA A 388 -5.55 8.16 -15.74
N LEU A 389 -5.86 8.14 -14.44
CA LEU A 389 -7.20 8.40 -13.93
C LEU A 389 -7.24 9.77 -13.27
N ASN A 390 -8.20 10.59 -13.66
CA ASN A 390 -8.55 11.80 -12.94
C ASN A 390 -9.70 11.51 -11.98
N ASN A 391 -9.36 11.23 -10.73
CA ASN A 391 -10.32 10.85 -9.70
C ASN A 391 -11.27 11.99 -9.29
N ALA A 392 -10.93 13.25 -9.56
CA ALA A 392 -11.81 14.38 -9.23
C ALA A 392 -13.08 14.39 -10.10
N ASN A 393 -12.95 13.96 -11.36
CA ASN A 393 -14.02 14.03 -12.37
C ASN A 393 -14.43 12.66 -12.92
N ASN A 394 -13.85 11.55 -12.43
CA ASN A 394 -14.06 10.19 -12.95
C ASN A 394 -13.76 10.06 -14.45
N GLU A 395 -12.62 10.58 -14.89
CA GLU A 395 -12.19 10.52 -16.30
C GLU A 395 -10.96 9.61 -16.47
N LEU A 396 -10.97 8.81 -17.54
CA LEU A 396 -9.80 8.10 -18.05
C LEU A 396 -9.10 9.01 -19.06
N ILE A 397 -7.83 9.29 -18.83
CA ILE A 397 -6.99 10.08 -19.71
C ILE A 397 -6.08 9.11 -20.46
N VAL A 398 -6.10 9.19 -21.78
CA VAL A 398 -5.34 8.32 -22.68
C VAL A 398 -4.37 9.17 -23.48
N PHE A 399 -3.08 8.83 -23.41
CA PHE A 399 -2.02 9.41 -24.24
C PHE A 399 -1.57 8.38 -25.27
N HIS A 400 -1.81 8.67 -26.56
CA HIS A 400 -1.60 7.72 -27.66
C HIS A 400 -0.84 8.34 -28.84
N ARG A 401 -0.36 7.50 -29.75
CA ARG A 401 0.48 7.92 -30.88
C ARG A 401 -0.27 8.24 -32.18
N GLY A 402 -1.53 8.68 -32.06
CA GLY A 402 -2.38 9.01 -33.22
C GLY A 402 -2.56 7.84 -34.20
N SER A 403 -2.76 8.15 -35.47
CA SER A 403 -2.90 7.20 -36.58
C SER A 403 -1.57 6.60 -37.06
N ARG A 404 -0.42 7.01 -36.49
CA ARG A 404 0.90 6.54 -36.91
C ARG A 404 1.12 5.07 -36.56
N LYS A 405 1.67 4.33 -37.53
CA LYS A 405 2.12 2.96 -37.35
C LYS A 405 3.61 2.95 -37.08
N TRP A 406 4.02 2.24 -36.04
CA TRP A 406 5.42 2.13 -35.64
C TRP A 406 5.89 0.70 -35.89
N GLU A 407 6.96 0.56 -36.67
CA GLU A 407 7.58 -0.74 -36.95
C GLU A 407 8.97 -0.81 -36.30
N SER A 408 9.51 -2.00 -36.05
CA SER A 408 10.80 -2.19 -35.35
C SER A 408 11.95 -1.37 -35.95
N GLU A 409 11.93 -1.15 -37.27
CA GLU A 409 12.90 -0.33 -37.98
C GLU A 409 12.90 1.15 -37.58
N HIS A 410 11.78 1.66 -37.05
CA HIS A 410 11.63 3.02 -36.53
C HIS A 410 12.25 3.21 -35.15
N PHE A 411 12.56 2.12 -34.44
CA PHE A 411 13.14 2.14 -33.09
C PHE A 411 14.66 1.89 -33.06
N ASN A 412 15.25 1.47 -34.19
CA ASN A 412 16.69 1.23 -34.31
C ASN A 412 17.48 2.54 -34.15
N GLN A 413 18.67 2.42 -33.55
CA GLN A 413 19.59 3.48 -33.12
C GLN A 413 19.97 4.55 -34.17
N TYR A 414 19.53 4.46 -35.43
CA TYR A 414 19.92 5.37 -36.51
C TYR A 414 18.81 5.81 -37.49
N ARG A 415 17.50 5.62 -37.22
CA ARG A 415 16.49 5.88 -38.27
C ARG A 415 15.24 6.69 -37.97
N PHE A 416 14.87 7.02 -36.73
CA PHE A 416 13.89 8.10 -36.57
C PHE A 416 14.60 9.45 -36.69
N ARG A 417 14.89 9.86 -37.93
CA ARG A 417 15.26 11.24 -38.21
C ARG A 417 13.95 12.01 -38.26
N HIS A 418 13.76 12.93 -37.31
CA HIS A 418 12.65 13.90 -37.27
C HIS A 418 12.43 14.63 -38.62
N GLU A 419 13.44 14.62 -39.51
CA GLU A 419 13.41 15.14 -40.86
C GLU A 419 12.46 14.39 -41.81
N ASP A 420 12.16 13.11 -41.55
CA ASP A 420 11.31 12.27 -42.43
C ASP A 420 9.81 12.38 -42.07
N TYR A 421 9.47 12.81 -40.85
CA TYR A 421 8.09 12.88 -40.35
C TYR A 421 7.92 14.08 -39.40
N GLY A 422 6.94 14.95 -39.67
CA GLY A 422 6.58 16.08 -38.79
C GLY A 422 5.95 15.66 -37.45
N PRO A 423 5.37 16.58 -36.66
CA PRO A 423 4.60 16.21 -35.48
C PRO A 423 3.31 15.45 -35.86
N ILE A 424 2.77 14.64 -34.94
CA ILE A 424 1.50 13.90 -35.13
C ILE A 424 0.37 14.91 -35.30
N GLU A 425 -0.38 14.81 -36.40
CA GLU A 425 -1.48 15.73 -36.72
C GLU A 425 -2.74 15.48 -35.87
N ASP A 426 -2.90 14.25 -35.38
CA ASP A 426 -4.03 13.84 -34.54
C ASP A 426 -3.92 14.41 -33.11
N ASP A 427 -5.06 14.60 -32.45
CA ASP A 427 -5.08 14.72 -30.99
C ASP A 427 -4.49 13.45 -30.38
N VAL A 428 -3.59 13.61 -29.42
CA VAL A 428 -2.87 12.51 -28.78
C VAL A 428 -3.26 12.31 -27.32
N LEU A 429 -3.92 13.29 -26.71
CA LEU A 429 -4.42 13.22 -25.33
C LEU A 429 -5.94 13.31 -25.31
N ILE A 430 -6.58 12.26 -24.84
CA ILE A 430 -8.03 12.06 -24.91
C ILE A 430 -8.58 11.82 -23.51
N HIS A 431 -9.59 12.59 -23.10
CA HIS A 431 -10.34 12.32 -21.87
C HIS A 431 -11.63 11.59 -22.20
N ILE A 432 -11.85 10.51 -21.49
CA ILE A 432 -13.00 9.63 -21.64
C ILE A 432 -13.72 9.58 -20.30
N ASP A 433 -15.01 9.87 -20.31
CA ASP A 433 -15.85 9.68 -19.13
C ASP A 433 -15.97 8.19 -18.83
N THR A 434 -15.61 7.80 -17.62
CA THR A 434 -15.52 6.38 -17.24
C THR A 434 -16.87 5.69 -17.12
N HIS A 435 -17.98 6.44 -17.03
CA HIS A 435 -19.31 5.87 -16.92
C HIS A 435 -20.00 5.72 -18.28
N THR A 436 -19.86 6.73 -19.12
CA THR A 436 -20.56 6.83 -20.41
C THR A 436 -19.69 6.44 -21.60
N GLY A 437 -18.36 6.49 -21.45
CA GLY A 437 -17.41 6.33 -22.54
C GLY A 437 -17.33 7.55 -23.46
N GLU A 438 -18.07 8.62 -23.16
CA GLU A 438 -18.05 9.82 -24.00
C GLU A 438 -16.69 10.49 -23.95
N THR A 439 -16.20 10.92 -25.11
CA THR A 439 -15.02 11.78 -25.18
C THR A 439 -15.36 13.18 -24.67
N LYS A 440 -14.76 13.59 -23.56
CA LYS A 440 -14.97 14.92 -22.96
C LYS A 440 -13.99 15.96 -23.50
N PHE A 441 -12.76 15.55 -23.81
CA PHE A 441 -11.69 16.44 -24.19
C PHE A 441 -10.68 15.76 -25.13
N ARG A 442 -10.12 16.53 -26.06
CA ARG A 442 -9.10 16.11 -27.04
C ARG A 442 -8.07 17.21 -27.21
N TRP A 443 -6.80 16.86 -27.23
CA TRP A 443 -5.69 17.81 -27.36
C TRP A 443 -4.40 17.15 -27.85
N GLY A 444 -3.44 17.98 -28.26
CA GLY A 444 -2.06 17.55 -28.54
C GLY A 444 -1.71 17.46 -30.03
N ALA A 445 -2.67 17.74 -30.90
CA ALA A 445 -2.45 17.83 -32.35
C ALA A 445 -1.28 18.77 -32.69
N ASN A 446 -0.39 18.28 -33.55
CA ASN A 446 0.81 18.94 -34.03
C ASN A 446 1.84 19.33 -32.96
N LYS A 447 1.80 18.72 -31.77
CA LYS A 447 2.73 19.03 -30.66
C LYS A 447 3.78 17.96 -30.40
N PHE A 448 3.46 16.69 -30.63
CA PHE A 448 4.29 15.55 -30.25
C PHE A 448 4.75 14.75 -31.47
N PHE A 449 5.94 14.18 -31.41
CA PHE A 449 6.49 13.32 -32.45
C PHE A 449 6.30 11.85 -32.09
N MET A 450 6.55 11.50 -30.83
CA MET A 450 6.39 10.15 -30.31
C MET A 450 6.01 10.15 -28.81
N PRO A 451 4.73 10.40 -28.51
CA PRO A 451 4.13 10.25 -27.19
C PRO A 451 4.52 8.95 -26.49
N HIS A 452 4.95 9.06 -25.23
CA HIS A 452 5.34 7.92 -24.42
C HIS A 452 4.69 7.96 -23.02
N GLY A 453 5.30 8.55 -22.01
CA GLY A 453 4.76 8.56 -20.64
C GLY A 453 3.63 9.55 -20.45
N LEU A 454 2.67 9.20 -19.58
CA LEU A 454 1.62 10.08 -19.05
C LEU A 454 1.50 9.86 -17.55
N THR A 455 1.69 10.93 -16.78
CA THR A 455 1.40 10.98 -15.34
C THR A 455 0.59 12.23 -15.01
N ILE A 456 -0.43 12.08 -14.17
CA ILE A 456 -1.17 13.19 -13.58
C ILE A 456 -0.74 13.32 -12.13
N ASP A 457 -0.19 14.47 -11.74
CA ASP A 457 0.25 14.69 -10.37
C ASP A 457 -0.90 15.07 -9.43
N HIS A 458 -0.58 15.19 -8.13
CA HIS A 458 -1.53 15.52 -7.07
C HIS A 458 -2.15 16.93 -7.18
N GLU A 459 -1.57 17.83 -7.98
CA GLU A 459 -2.15 19.15 -8.30
C GLU A 459 -2.96 19.13 -9.61
N GLY A 460 -3.04 17.97 -10.29
CA GLY A 460 -3.70 17.80 -11.57
C GLY A 460 -2.88 18.27 -12.77
N ASN A 461 -1.55 18.42 -12.63
CA ASN A 461 -0.69 18.78 -13.75
C ASN A 461 -0.40 17.54 -14.63
N TYR A 462 -0.23 17.78 -15.93
CA TYR A 462 0.03 16.75 -16.93
C TYR A 462 1.52 16.63 -17.18
N TRP A 463 2.10 15.49 -16.81
CA TRP A 463 3.48 15.15 -17.09
C TRP A 463 3.53 14.20 -18.27
N LEU A 464 4.15 14.66 -19.36
CA LEU A 464 4.17 13.97 -20.65
C LEU A 464 5.61 13.78 -21.09
N THR A 465 5.94 12.61 -21.66
CA THR A 465 7.26 12.40 -22.27
C THR A 465 7.14 12.14 -23.76
N ASP A 466 8.13 12.63 -24.52
CA ASP A 466 8.28 12.37 -25.95
C ASP A 466 9.68 11.83 -26.23
N ILE A 467 9.73 10.60 -26.74
CA ILE A 467 11.00 9.89 -26.92
C ILE A 467 11.81 10.41 -28.10
N THR A 468 11.15 10.95 -29.13
CA THR A 468 11.83 11.49 -30.32
C THR A 468 12.32 12.90 -30.04
N MET A 469 11.56 13.68 -29.27
CA MET A 469 11.99 15.02 -28.86
C MET A 469 13.04 14.97 -27.76
N HIS A 470 13.23 13.85 -27.07
CA HIS A 470 14.11 13.72 -25.90
C HIS A 470 13.71 14.68 -24.77
N GLN A 471 12.41 14.84 -24.55
CA GLN A 471 11.88 15.85 -23.63
C GLN A 471 10.80 15.33 -22.70
N VAL A 472 10.74 15.96 -21.53
CA VAL A 472 9.67 15.85 -20.55
C VAL A 472 8.97 17.20 -20.45
N PHE A 473 7.65 17.19 -20.45
CA PHE A 473 6.80 18.38 -20.38
C PHE A 473 5.90 18.29 -19.15
N MET A 474 5.71 19.41 -18.46
CA MET A 474 4.64 19.60 -17.49
C MET A 474 3.69 20.69 -17.98
N PHE A 475 2.40 20.38 -18.10
CA PHE A 475 1.34 21.35 -18.40
C PHE A 475 0.42 21.55 -17.21
N LYS A 476 -0.02 22.79 -16.97
CA LYS A 476 -1.01 23.09 -15.94
C LYS A 476 -2.40 22.72 -16.45
N PRO A 477 -3.32 22.25 -15.58
CA PRO A 477 -4.66 21.84 -16.02
C PRO A 477 -5.47 22.96 -16.66
N ASN A 478 -5.18 24.22 -16.30
CA ASN A 478 -5.87 25.40 -16.82
C ASN A 478 -5.15 26.04 -18.02
N ASP A 479 -3.97 25.56 -18.41
CA ASP A 479 -3.21 26.08 -19.54
C ASP A 479 -2.40 24.95 -20.21
N LEU A 480 -3.05 24.30 -21.18
CA LEU A 480 -2.45 23.29 -22.05
C LEU A 480 -1.86 23.91 -23.34
N ASN A 481 -1.89 25.24 -23.52
CA ASN A 481 -1.37 25.83 -24.75
C ASN A 481 0.16 25.86 -24.75
N GLN A 482 0.73 26.09 -23.57
CA GLN A 482 2.17 26.19 -23.34
C GLN A 482 2.58 25.36 -22.12
N PRO A 483 3.73 24.67 -22.18
CA PRO A 483 4.25 23.94 -21.04
C PRO A 483 4.70 24.91 -19.94
N ALA A 484 4.37 24.59 -18.70
CA ALA A 484 4.87 25.29 -17.53
C ALA A 484 6.32 24.86 -17.18
N LEU A 485 6.72 23.66 -17.60
CA LEU A 485 8.09 23.17 -17.51
C LEU A 485 8.42 22.32 -18.73
N VAL A 486 9.62 22.51 -19.28
CA VAL A 486 10.21 21.66 -20.33
C VAL A 486 11.63 21.30 -19.91
N ILE A 487 11.95 20.01 -19.94
CA ILE A 487 13.28 19.51 -19.58
C ILE A 487 13.75 18.62 -20.73
N GLY A 488 15.05 18.71 -21.02
CA GLY A 488 15.64 18.12 -22.22
C GLY A 488 15.72 19.12 -23.36
N GLU A 489 16.65 18.86 -24.28
CA GLU A 489 16.86 19.66 -25.48
C GLU A 489 16.19 18.98 -26.67
N MET A 490 15.31 19.71 -27.36
CA MET A 490 14.52 19.18 -28.46
C MET A 490 15.43 18.53 -29.52
N PHE A 491 15.18 17.25 -29.81
CA PHE A 491 15.91 16.41 -30.76
C PHE A 491 17.39 16.17 -30.43
N GLN A 492 17.82 16.45 -29.20
CA GLN A 492 19.19 16.21 -28.76
C GLN A 492 19.22 15.16 -27.66
N SER A 493 19.60 13.94 -28.04
CA SER A 493 19.85 12.87 -27.07
C SER A 493 21.10 13.15 -26.24
N GLY A 494 21.12 12.75 -24.96
CA GLY A 494 22.35 12.75 -24.17
C GLY A 494 22.16 12.21 -22.76
N SER A 495 23.28 12.09 -22.04
CA SER A 495 23.37 11.63 -20.64
C SER A 495 23.80 12.74 -19.67
N GLY A 496 23.72 14.02 -20.08
CA GLY A 496 23.98 15.15 -19.16
C GLY A 496 22.84 15.38 -18.16
N GLN A 497 23.07 16.21 -17.14
CA GLN A 497 22.08 16.52 -16.08
C GLN A 497 20.73 17.04 -16.62
N ASN A 498 20.74 17.71 -17.77
CA ASN A 498 19.56 18.28 -18.43
C ASN A 498 19.32 17.70 -19.85
N LYS A 499 19.91 16.54 -20.17
CA LYS A 499 19.68 15.84 -21.44
C LYS A 499 19.10 14.46 -21.18
N PHE A 500 18.21 14.05 -22.08
CA PHE A 500 17.58 12.74 -22.00
C PHE A 500 17.93 11.88 -23.21
N CYS A 501 17.95 10.57 -23.03
CA CYS A 501 18.06 9.58 -24.09
C CYS A 501 16.81 8.69 -24.13
N ARG A 502 15.72 9.27 -24.66
CA ARG A 502 14.38 8.66 -24.80
C ARG A 502 13.67 8.51 -23.43
N PRO A 503 13.26 9.63 -22.82
CA PRO A 503 12.60 9.61 -21.52
C PRO A 503 11.24 8.89 -21.65
N ALA A 504 11.03 7.90 -20.81
CA ALA A 504 9.94 6.96 -20.95
C ALA A 504 8.79 7.19 -19.98
N ASP A 505 9.07 7.65 -18.77
CA ASP A 505 8.07 7.76 -17.71
C ASP A 505 8.48 8.79 -16.65
N VAL A 506 7.50 9.32 -15.93
CA VAL A 506 7.69 10.34 -14.88
C VAL A 506 6.88 9.95 -13.64
N ALA A 507 7.48 10.05 -12.46
CA ALA A 507 6.77 9.90 -11.20
C ALA A 507 7.00 11.15 -10.34
N VAL A 508 5.91 11.74 -9.83
CA VAL A 508 5.93 13.05 -9.15
C VAL A 508 5.55 12.86 -7.68
N MET A 509 6.36 13.39 -6.77
CA MET A 509 6.12 13.35 -5.33
C MET A 509 5.12 14.43 -4.89
N ILE A 510 4.54 14.26 -3.70
CA ILE A 510 3.60 15.22 -3.09
C ILE A 510 4.21 16.60 -2.83
N ASN A 511 5.54 16.69 -2.66
CA ASN A 511 6.23 17.97 -2.51
C ASN A 511 6.47 18.67 -3.86
N GLY A 512 6.21 17.97 -4.97
CA GLY A 512 6.39 18.44 -6.35
C GLY A 512 7.75 18.11 -6.98
N ASP A 513 8.70 17.55 -6.22
CA ASP A 513 9.90 16.96 -6.82
C ASP A 513 9.50 15.72 -7.64
N PHE A 514 10.31 15.34 -8.62
CA PHE A 514 9.93 14.28 -9.54
C PHE A 514 11.12 13.48 -10.05
N PHE A 515 10.80 12.30 -10.56
CA PHE A 515 11.73 11.33 -11.12
C PHE A 515 11.40 11.11 -12.58
N VAL A 516 12.42 10.94 -13.40
CA VAL A 516 12.30 10.62 -14.83
C VAL A 516 13.01 9.29 -15.09
N ALA A 517 12.33 8.36 -15.74
CA ALA A 517 12.92 7.14 -16.28
C ALA A 517 13.44 7.41 -17.70
N ASP A 518 14.75 7.28 -17.89
CA ASP A 518 15.48 7.59 -19.13
C ASP A 518 16.56 6.53 -19.41
N GLY A 519 16.23 5.25 -19.17
CA GLY A 519 17.21 4.16 -19.08
C GLY A 519 17.98 4.14 -17.76
N ARG A 520 18.23 5.33 -17.20
CA ARG A 520 18.57 5.60 -15.80
C ARG A 520 17.38 6.26 -15.08
N ILE A 521 17.48 6.47 -13.78
CA ILE A 521 16.52 7.26 -13.02
C ILE A 521 17.16 8.60 -12.68
N ILE A 522 16.51 9.71 -13.00
CA ILE A 522 16.99 11.06 -12.65
C ILE A 522 15.97 11.73 -11.74
N LYS A 523 16.41 12.30 -10.63
CA LYS A 523 15.59 13.10 -9.71
C LYS A 523 15.82 14.59 -9.95
N PHE A 524 14.73 15.33 -9.99
CA PHE A 524 14.69 16.78 -10.07
C PHE A 524 13.88 17.34 -8.91
N ASN A 525 14.16 18.58 -8.53
CA ASN A 525 13.30 19.30 -7.61
C ASN A 525 12.06 19.85 -8.34
N ARG A 526 11.08 20.36 -7.59
CA ARG A 526 9.85 20.96 -8.14
C ARG A 526 10.06 22.05 -9.21
N LYS A 527 11.21 22.72 -9.23
CA LYS A 527 11.54 23.75 -10.24
C LYS A 527 12.15 23.18 -11.52
N GLY A 528 12.45 21.88 -11.55
CA GLY A 528 13.15 21.22 -12.65
C GLY A 528 14.66 21.29 -12.56
N GLU A 529 15.21 21.60 -11.39
CA GLU A 529 16.67 21.60 -11.17
C GLU A 529 17.11 20.17 -10.83
N TYR A 530 18.18 19.70 -11.48
CA TYR A 530 18.75 18.37 -11.25
C TYR A 530 19.17 18.22 -9.78
N ILE A 531 18.80 17.09 -9.16
CA ILE A 531 19.24 16.72 -7.81
C ILE A 531 20.29 15.60 -7.90
N THR A 532 19.91 14.46 -8.48
CA THR A 532 20.76 13.26 -8.51
C THR A 532 20.25 12.27 -9.55
N GLU A 533 21.02 11.21 -9.84
CA GLU A 533 20.64 10.14 -10.74
C GLU A 533 21.18 8.78 -10.28
N TRP A 534 20.54 7.71 -10.77
CA TRP A 534 20.89 6.32 -10.45
C TRP A 534 20.79 5.43 -11.69
N GLY A 535 21.52 4.31 -11.68
CA GLY A 535 21.43 3.31 -12.75
C GLY A 535 22.17 3.71 -14.03
N SER A 536 23.30 4.41 -13.92
CA SER A 536 24.16 4.64 -15.09
C SER A 536 24.79 3.32 -15.55
N SER A 537 24.88 3.16 -16.87
CA SER A 537 25.27 1.95 -17.60
C SER A 537 26.55 1.26 -17.09
N MET A 538 26.39 0.00 -16.67
CA MET A 538 27.32 -1.14 -16.77
C MET A 538 28.70 -1.03 -16.07
N THR A 539 28.77 -1.47 -14.81
CA THR A 539 29.98 -2.16 -14.30
C THR A 539 30.21 -3.52 -14.98
N GLY A 540 29.25 -3.99 -15.79
CA GLY A 540 29.26 -5.29 -16.45
C GLY A 540 28.98 -6.47 -15.51
N LYS A 541 28.76 -6.21 -14.22
CA LYS A 541 28.51 -7.26 -13.22
C LYS A 541 27.04 -7.60 -13.20
N LEU A 542 26.73 -8.80 -13.68
CA LEU A 542 25.43 -9.43 -13.49
C LEU A 542 25.52 -10.36 -12.27
N ASP A 543 24.41 -10.53 -11.55
CA ASP A 543 24.27 -11.61 -10.59
C ASP A 543 24.30 -12.98 -11.31
N SER A 544 24.33 -14.07 -10.55
CA SER A 544 24.43 -15.43 -11.08
C SER A 544 23.30 -15.80 -12.06
N ASP A 545 22.19 -15.05 -12.03
CA ASP A 545 21.03 -15.26 -12.88
C ASP A 545 21.00 -14.32 -14.10
N GLY A 546 22.05 -13.51 -14.30
CA GLY A 546 22.20 -12.61 -15.45
C GLY A 546 21.49 -11.26 -15.29
N PHE A 547 21.21 -10.80 -14.07
CA PHE A 547 20.56 -9.51 -13.81
C PHE A 547 21.51 -8.45 -13.22
N PRO A 548 21.24 -7.15 -13.38
CA PRO A 548 22.01 -6.09 -12.70
C PRO A 548 22.01 -6.27 -11.18
N LEU A 549 23.09 -5.85 -10.52
CA LEU A 549 23.23 -5.92 -9.06
C LEU A 549 22.16 -5.03 -8.35
N PRO A 550 21.89 -5.24 -7.04
CA PRO A 550 20.97 -4.39 -6.30
C PRO A 550 21.32 -2.90 -6.42
N ASN A 551 20.33 -2.05 -6.75
CA ASN A 551 20.43 -0.62 -7.09
C ASN A 551 21.02 -0.28 -8.48
N GLU A 552 21.30 -1.28 -9.31
CA GLU A 552 21.61 -1.08 -10.72
C GLU A 552 20.38 -1.33 -11.59
N TRP A 553 20.35 -0.67 -12.75
CA TRP A 553 19.29 -0.78 -13.72
C TRP A 553 19.88 -0.85 -15.13
N ASN A 554 19.26 -1.63 -16.00
CA ASN A 554 19.72 -1.76 -17.39
C ASN A 554 19.07 -0.72 -18.31
N ILE A 555 17.74 -0.77 -18.41
CA ILE A 555 16.89 0.14 -19.18
C ILE A 555 15.60 0.36 -18.41
N VAL A 556 15.65 1.15 -17.31
CA VAL A 556 14.43 1.51 -16.58
C VAL A 556 13.46 2.17 -17.53
N HIS A 557 12.27 1.59 -17.63
CA HIS A 557 11.28 2.03 -18.60
C HIS A 557 10.06 2.68 -17.97
N SER A 558 9.58 2.13 -16.86
CA SER A 558 8.46 2.70 -16.12
C SER A 558 8.84 2.82 -14.65
N ILE A 559 8.31 3.85 -14.01
CA ILE A 559 8.56 4.14 -12.60
C ILE A 559 7.24 4.45 -11.89
N ALA A 560 7.12 3.99 -10.66
CA ALA A 560 5.98 4.27 -9.82
C ALA A 560 6.44 4.62 -8.41
N LEU A 561 5.85 5.67 -7.85
CA LEU A 561 6.08 6.06 -6.47
C LEU A 561 5.12 5.34 -5.53
N ASN A 562 5.67 4.87 -4.43
CA ASN A 562 4.93 4.57 -3.23
C ASN A 562 5.55 5.44 -2.13
N GLU A 563 5.10 6.70 -2.07
CA GLU A 563 5.63 7.67 -1.11
C GLU A 563 5.39 7.25 0.34
N ASP A 564 4.25 6.59 0.62
CA ASP A 564 3.95 6.00 1.93
C ASP A 564 5.02 4.97 2.33
N ALA A 565 5.58 4.24 1.37
CA ALA A 565 6.64 3.28 1.60
C ALA A 565 8.05 3.86 1.47
N GLN A 566 8.17 5.14 1.12
CA GLN A 566 9.42 5.76 0.68
C GLN A 566 10.10 4.96 -0.45
N LEU A 567 9.31 4.37 -1.35
CA LEU A 567 9.82 3.56 -2.46
C LEU A 567 9.60 4.23 -3.80
N LEU A 568 10.65 4.26 -4.60
CA LEU A 568 10.56 4.34 -6.05
C LEU A 568 10.69 2.92 -6.61
N CYS A 569 9.66 2.48 -7.33
CA CYS A 569 9.66 1.20 -8.02
C CYS A 569 10.00 1.45 -9.49
N GLY A 570 10.97 0.73 -10.02
CA GLY A 570 11.31 0.77 -11.44
C GLY A 570 11.02 -0.57 -12.12
N ALA A 571 10.56 -0.51 -13.37
CA ALA A 571 10.37 -1.67 -14.23
C ALA A 571 11.42 -1.66 -15.33
N ASP A 572 12.31 -2.65 -15.29
CA ASP A 572 13.44 -2.76 -16.21
C ASP A 572 13.06 -3.51 -17.50
N ARG A 573 13.62 -3.10 -18.65
CA ARG A 573 13.51 -3.81 -19.93
C ARG A 573 14.76 -4.66 -20.16
N ILE A 574 14.60 -5.98 -20.31
CA ILE A 574 15.69 -6.89 -20.69
C ILE A 574 15.57 -7.26 -22.17
N PHE A 575 16.68 -7.18 -22.90
CA PHE A 575 16.82 -7.71 -24.27
C PHE A 575 17.09 -9.22 -24.19
N LEU A 576 16.18 -10.07 -24.66
CA LEU A 576 16.45 -11.49 -24.86
C LEU A 576 17.00 -11.70 -26.27
N ASN A 577 18.32 -11.88 -26.41
CA ASN A 577 18.89 -12.50 -27.60
C ASN A 577 18.56 -13.99 -27.56
N VAL A 578 17.44 -14.39 -28.19
CA VAL A 578 17.19 -15.81 -28.45
C VAL A 578 18.14 -16.23 -29.58
N ALA A 579 19.30 -16.78 -29.22
CA ALA A 579 20.05 -17.60 -30.15
C ALA A 579 19.22 -18.85 -30.43
N ASN A 580 18.67 -18.93 -31.64
CA ASN A 580 18.02 -20.12 -32.17
C ASN A 580 18.99 -21.31 -32.10
N ASN A 581 18.90 -22.13 -31.05
CA ASN A 581 19.25 -23.54 -31.17
C ASN A 581 17.97 -24.26 -31.58
N GLY A 582 18.02 -24.78 -32.80
CA GLY A 582 16.86 -25.13 -33.60
C GLY A 582 15.86 -26.05 -32.91
N ASP A 583 14.62 -25.62 -32.94
CA ASP A 583 13.52 -26.49 -33.35
C ASP A 583 12.56 -25.66 -34.20
N THR A 584 12.35 -26.14 -35.42
CA THR A 584 11.47 -25.52 -36.40
C THR A 584 10.03 -25.85 -36.03
N ASP A 585 9.28 -24.88 -35.51
CA ASP A 585 7.86 -24.80 -35.84
C ASP A 585 7.43 -23.34 -36.00
N SER A 586 6.79 -23.08 -37.13
CA SER A 586 6.57 -21.75 -37.68
C SER A 586 5.31 -21.09 -37.13
N SER A 587 5.47 -20.11 -36.24
CA SER A 587 4.61 -18.93 -36.21
C SER A 587 5.41 -17.74 -35.69
N SER A 588 5.32 -16.62 -36.40
CA SER A 588 6.02 -15.36 -36.16
C SER A 588 5.76 -14.78 -34.77
N ASP A 589 6.63 -15.09 -33.80
CA ASP A 589 6.71 -14.37 -32.54
C ASP A 589 7.59 -13.13 -32.73
N LEU A 590 6.93 -11.98 -32.85
CA LEU A 590 7.53 -10.67 -32.62
C LEU A 590 8.16 -10.69 -31.23
N GLY A 591 9.46 -10.39 -31.14
CA GLY A 591 10.21 -10.34 -29.89
C GLY A 591 9.51 -9.46 -28.85
N GLY A 592 8.84 -10.10 -27.89
CA GLY A 592 8.18 -9.43 -26.78
C GLY A 592 9.18 -8.96 -25.74
N TRP A 593 9.11 -7.69 -25.35
CA TRP A 593 9.81 -7.18 -24.17
C TRP A 593 9.16 -7.78 -22.92
N ILE A 594 9.91 -8.56 -22.13
CA ILE A 594 9.41 -9.14 -20.88
C ILE A 594 10.01 -8.34 -19.71
N TYR A 595 9.14 -7.69 -18.93
CA TYR A 595 9.51 -7.13 -17.62
C TYR A 595 9.68 -8.28 -16.62
N ARG A 596 10.89 -8.56 -16.15
CA ARG A 596 11.14 -9.70 -15.23
C ARG A 596 11.63 -9.32 -13.83
N ARG A 597 12.07 -8.07 -13.58
CA ARG A 597 12.47 -7.63 -12.22
C ARG A 597 11.87 -6.26 -11.89
N LYS A 598 11.28 -6.16 -10.69
CA LYS A 598 10.93 -4.90 -10.05
C LYS A 598 12.07 -4.58 -9.09
N GLY A 599 12.77 -3.47 -9.31
CA GLY A 599 13.73 -2.95 -8.33
C GLY A 599 13.06 -1.93 -7.42
N PHE A 600 13.59 -1.79 -6.21
CA PHE A 600 13.10 -0.83 -5.21
C PHE A 600 14.25 0.08 -4.82
N MET A 601 14.01 1.38 -4.82
CA MET A 601 14.96 2.37 -4.33
C MET A 601 14.32 3.14 -3.19
N LYS A 602 15.07 3.37 -2.11
CA LYS A 602 14.62 4.21 -1.01
C LYS A 602 14.71 5.67 -1.41
N LEU A 603 13.65 6.44 -1.18
CA LEU A 603 13.68 7.89 -1.39
C LEU A 603 14.58 8.51 -0.31
N GLU A 604 15.80 8.93 -0.67
CA GLU A 604 16.63 9.73 0.23
C GLU A 604 16.20 11.20 0.17
N GLN A 605 15.84 11.74 1.34
CA GLN A 605 15.65 13.17 1.55
C GLN A 605 17.02 13.77 1.84
N HIS A 606 17.62 14.43 0.85
CA HIS A 606 18.70 15.36 1.13
C HIS A 606 18.09 16.62 1.76
N SER A 607 18.43 16.87 3.02
CA SER A 607 18.22 18.17 3.66
C SER A 607 19.15 19.18 3.00
N ASP A 608 18.62 20.29 2.53
CA ASP A 608 19.39 21.45 2.08
C ASP A 608 20.42 21.85 3.15
N GLY A 609 21.70 21.65 2.85
CA GLY A 609 22.79 21.90 3.78
C GLY A 609 24.15 21.77 3.12
N GLU A 610 24.65 22.92 2.65
CA GLU A 610 26.05 23.30 2.38
C GLU A 610 26.89 22.45 1.40
N ASN A 611 27.28 23.11 0.31
CA ASN A 611 28.32 22.69 -0.62
C ASN A 611 29.67 22.46 0.10
N GLU A 612 30.14 21.22 0.15
CA GLU A 612 31.57 20.94 0.13
C GLU A 612 31.88 19.86 -0.94
N PRO A 613 32.95 20.03 -1.73
CA PRO A 613 33.27 19.12 -2.83
C PRO A 613 33.83 17.80 -2.29
N LEU A 614 33.23 16.68 -2.70
CA LEU A 614 33.75 15.34 -2.47
C LEU A 614 35.04 15.15 -3.27
N ASP A 615 36.17 15.07 -2.55
CA ASP A 615 37.45 14.62 -3.06
C ASP A 615 37.36 13.15 -3.49
N ASN A 616 37.70 12.91 -4.75
CA ASN A 616 37.83 11.58 -5.33
C ASN A 616 39.10 10.90 -4.80
N HIS A 617 38.95 9.98 -3.84
CA HIS A 617 39.95 8.95 -3.61
C HIS A 617 39.39 7.55 -3.81
N VAL A 618 39.72 7.03 -4.99
CA VAL A 618 39.73 5.63 -5.39
C VAL A 618 40.70 4.87 -4.48
N ALA A 619 40.22 3.80 -3.84
CA ALA A 619 41.06 2.74 -3.32
C ALA A 619 40.31 1.41 -3.48
N ASP A 620 40.67 0.72 -4.56
CA ASP A 620 40.50 -0.71 -4.77
C ASP A 620 41.39 -1.43 -3.74
N ASP A 621 40.87 -2.40 -3.00
CA ASP A 621 41.38 -3.78 -3.13
C ASP A 621 40.55 -4.83 -2.40
N SER A 622 40.60 -6.00 -3.02
CA SER A 622 39.87 -7.23 -2.77
C SER A 622 40.50 -8.12 -1.70
N ASN A 623 39.68 -8.90 -0.97
CA ASN A 623 39.91 -10.35 -0.84
C ASN A 623 38.72 -11.10 -0.23
N ASN A 624 38.28 -12.13 -0.96
CA ASN A 624 37.39 -13.20 -0.53
C ASN A 624 38.12 -14.17 0.41
N ASN A 625 37.42 -14.67 1.43
CA ASN A 625 37.37 -16.10 1.67
C ASN A 625 36.11 -16.47 2.46
N SER A 626 35.49 -17.56 2.01
CA SER A 626 34.32 -18.22 2.56
C SER A 626 34.58 -18.77 3.96
N ASP A 627 33.55 -18.80 4.80
CA ASP A 627 32.94 -20.05 5.27
C ASP A 627 31.73 -19.77 6.19
N ASP A 628 30.83 -20.74 6.17
CA ASP A 628 29.49 -20.77 6.75
C ASP A 628 29.38 -20.54 8.27
N GLU A 629 28.22 -19.97 8.61
CA GLU A 629 27.39 -20.21 9.79
C GLU A 629 27.85 -19.77 11.22
N THR A 630 26.83 -19.22 11.89
CA THR A 630 26.59 -19.03 13.33
C THR A 630 26.87 -17.68 14.00
N ILE A 631 25.77 -17.20 14.57
CA ILE A 631 25.48 -15.99 15.34
C ILE A 631 26.28 -15.98 16.65
N THR A 632 26.93 -14.86 17.01
CA THR A 632 26.96 -14.39 18.41
C THR A 632 27.20 -12.89 18.53
N ILE A 633 26.34 -12.22 19.29
CA ILE A 633 26.46 -10.86 19.81
C ILE A 633 27.56 -10.85 20.89
N THR A 634 28.38 -9.79 21.00
CA THR A 634 28.54 -8.87 22.17
C THR A 634 29.95 -8.22 22.25
N THR A 635 29.96 -6.89 22.34
CA THR A 635 30.85 -5.98 23.13
C THR A 635 32.36 -5.87 22.89
N LYS A 636 32.76 -4.62 22.59
CA LYS A 636 33.97 -3.86 22.98
C LYS A 636 35.00 -4.61 23.86
N GLN A 637 36.24 -4.67 23.41
CA GLN A 637 37.37 -4.20 24.22
C GLN A 637 38.63 -3.86 23.42
N GLN A 638 39.47 -3.09 24.09
CA GLN A 638 40.56 -2.23 23.63
C GLN A 638 41.76 -2.93 22.98
N ALA A 639 42.47 -2.10 22.21
CA ALA A 639 43.82 -2.29 21.72
C ALA A 639 44.81 -2.89 22.72
N THR A 640 45.76 -3.67 22.21
CA THR A 640 47.20 -3.51 22.50
C THR A 640 48.07 -4.28 21.50
N THR A 641 48.93 -3.52 20.83
CA THR A 641 50.29 -3.80 20.32
C THR A 641 50.87 -5.22 20.47
N PHE A 642 51.47 -5.78 19.40
CA PHE A 642 52.95 -5.85 19.24
C PHE A 642 53.38 -6.41 17.87
N ASN A 643 54.47 -5.80 17.35
CA ASN A 643 55.21 -6.10 16.13
C ASN A 643 55.76 -7.53 16.01
N ASN A 644 55.81 -8.07 14.78
CA ASN A 644 57.05 -8.39 14.06
C ASN A 644 56.69 -9.00 12.69
N LYS A 645 56.98 -8.32 11.57
CA LYS A 645 58.24 -8.33 10.80
C LYS A 645 58.47 -9.64 10.01
N LYS A 646 58.74 -9.43 8.71
CA LYS A 646 59.53 -10.28 7.78
C LYS A 646 58.80 -11.51 7.24
N ASP A 647 58.89 -11.87 5.96
CA ASP A 647 59.76 -11.43 4.86
C ASP A 647 59.09 -11.83 3.52
N SER A 648 59.23 -10.92 2.54
CA SER A 648 59.47 -11.08 1.10
C SER A 648 59.24 -12.42 0.38
N ILE A 649 58.74 -12.33 -0.87
CA ILE A 649 59.26 -12.89 -2.16
C ILE A 649 58.07 -12.88 -3.14
N THR A 650 57.90 -11.86 -3.99
CA THR A 650 58.47 -11.66 -5.35
C THR A 650 58.12 -12.75 -6.38
N SER A 651 57.30 -12.38 -7.37
CA SER A 651 57.47 -12.57 -8.83
C SER A 651 56.07 -12.44 -9.47
N GLU A 652 55.79 -11.41 -10.25
CA GLU A 652 55.96 -11.40 -11.74
C GLU A 652 55.06 -12.47 -12.38
N THR A 653 54.18 -12.21 -13.36
CA THR A 653 54.14 -11.22 -14.46
C THR A 653 52.88 -11.54 -15.29
N ASP A 654 52.35 -10.52 -15.97
CA ASP A 654 51.77 -10.55 -17.34
C ASP A 654 50.53 -11.42 -17.61
N ASP A 655 49.55 -11.07 -18.46
CA ASP A 655 49.30 -9.98 -19.39
C ASP A 655 47.82 -10.13 -19.85
N ASP A 656 47.22 -9.01 -20.25
CA ASP A 656 46.19 -8.86 -21.30
C ASP A 656 44.95 -9.79 -21.37
N LEU A 657 43.79 -9.25 -20.96
CA LEU A 657 42.63 -8.92 -21.83
C LEU A 657 41.46 -8.30 -21.07
#